data_AF-A0A3D0R787-F1
#
_entry.id   AF-A0A3D0R787-F1
#
_cell.length_a   1.000
_cell.length_b   1.000
_cell.length_c   1.000
_cell.angle_alpha   90.00
_cell.angle_beta   90.00
_cell.angle_gamma   90.00
#
_symmetry.space_group_name_H-M   'P 1'
#
loop_
_entity.id
_entity.type
_entity.pdbx_description
1 polymer ?
#
loop_
_entity_poly.entity_id
_entity_poly.type
_entity_poly.pdbx_seq_one_letter_code
_entity_poly.pdbx_strand_id
1 'polypeptide(L)'
;MLELRKFYQILSNMHLNLSKCYTSPELALPDLGDEPSNPVISVDQIASFLANNPAELQTFTKCLHEHIGQDASFPAKNTIITYLSTLLNLKLSGSEKISLKSKLIEGIEHCSNGYYNRVESVYQSFVRPTKLTQFLEKYRHTLIEQIARNFSDDVHDHKAFFLYGANHYGLIRSQCDDPHAVDLNEEEISSVDNAFERKYTPLKVLNELMLAIKDELHHAYGYFGFCTKTYEAGTSNAILTFFQTLLVNNDIDIQDVFILDDEYWIKEINWPWVTLQVIQQLAEQLWFSFSVEEMAFFTELYSDTPSKNFNDVIYEPYIFHLLEAPALIAFLAKKDILAIIHIALQKIDATKTIVQLFDQLNSLDSLLADDKPSLEDKKLGLIASWQQQNTHMIDLCHAMSDITSADFHPSWYVYKQLTRPLGEFLELLTKDTLTNLLWRSLSKYDKTTHTLSPEAQKLNLSIASYLTSPPCIQHLFYFLATVNEDDDINLFMLAIRDEKFLAILLKKLNPWQRYSLMSMQDEQKYSVLVRAIFEAPQSLEILLADLPVIAIDALLSQMITPNHTCLDVALQKRPHFLNLLLKNLETNEKIKLFSMSNDQGFTPLSQLIYRQNTAALKIVFELLTIEERFILLRKIDMPNKHLFLLLLQNTPGIFERFFDDFSSEQQLALLTQTHKTPGDAFMYIVNNKPELLTMVLKSKVMQDNALALRLLTQKTLIGSLAIWPDIYNLSPYFNLLEQLNLDLLKNLLFYQTAQQKSVFMQLIKLSCEIDRSSIRALLERLDLQTRCSLILQKDSGKDDALRTAITYNSNVFPILFDSFSRSQQYSILAKKNILGQNVLAHAAIYNDECVNDIFKNLDQNQILTLIQNVDNRGNNVLILAARNKRALLPELFNRLTMAQKFALLQQQNKQGNSALIMAARYKLLDYCASAFHNIVPLLLLNLDKYQRFALLQQQDNQGRHAVKIAAEFHPECLMALLALLDPPQKMMLLSQKDSKGLTPLMSHCIKQQNNTSYMVHVLANLTPAQRYTLLQHQDPEGSNIALYAIKYNAASMLISLLAVYSSGQIKTLLSLKNNAGESALMLLQNPTIEITEANRRKLLGYFTLGKRPYESDDTVPKRPKNTSARFFQPASARSPANSSLSPPDACNSY
;
A
#
# COMPACT_ATOMS: atom_id res chain seq x y z
N MET A 1 36.34 2.25 -47.08
CA MET A 1 34.87 2.09 -47.27
C MET A 1 34.45 0.62 -47.36
N LEU A 2 34.93 -0.17 -48.32
CA LEU A 2 34.55 -1.60 -48.41
C LEU A 2 35.02 -2.42 -47.19
N GLU A 3 36.25 -2.19 -46.71
CA GLU A 3 36.80 -2.79 -45.48
C GLU A 3 36.06 -2.32 -44.22
N LEU A 4 35.61 -1.06 -44.19
CA LEU A 4 34.76 -0.52 -43.12
C LEU A 4 33.36 -1.17 -43.13
N ARG A 5 32.82 -1.48 -44.31
CA ARG A 5 31.56 -2.21 -44.48
C ARG A 5 31.69 -3.66 -44.05
N LYS A 6 32.80 -4.33 -44.38
CA LYS A 6 33.14 -5.67 -43.87
C LYS A 6 33.33 -5.68 -42.36
N PHE A 7 34.00 -4.67 -41.80
CA PHE A 7 34.18 -4.53 -40.36
C PHE A 7 32.85 -4.29 -39.64
N TYR A 8 31.96 -3.45 -40.20
CA TYR A 8 30.59 -3.27 -39.69
C TYR A 8 29.73 -4.53 -39.83
N GLN A 9 29.90 -5.31 -40.90
CA GLN A 9 29.17 -6.55 -41.12
C GLN A 9 29.70 -7.68 -40.21
N ILE A 10 31.01 -7.69 -39.91
CA ILE A 10 31.62 -8.55 -38.90
C ILE A 10 31.15 -8.15 -37.50
N LEU A 11 31.11 -6.85 -37.16
CA LEU A 11 30.56 -6.36 -35.90
C LEU A 11 29.07 -6.64 -35.76
N SER A 12 28.28 -6.45 -36.81
CA SER A 12 26.85 -6.78 -36.84
C SER A 12 26.60 -8.28 -36.68
N ASN A 13 27.41 -9.13 -37.32
CA ASN A 13 27.33 -10.58 -37.15
C ASN A 13 27.86 -11.06 -35.79
N MET A 14 28.85 -10.37 -35.19
CA MET A 14 29.26 -10.61 -33.80
C MET A 14 28.19 -10.14 -32.82
N HIS A 15 27.49 -9.04 -33.09
CA HIS A 15 26.42 -8.51 -32.24
C HIS A 15 25.16 -9.40 -32.29
N LEU A 16 24.83 -9.96 -33.46
CA LEU A 16 23.76 -10.95 -33.67
C LEU A 16 24.07 -12.33 -33.08
N ASN A 17 25.35 -12.69 -32.93
CA ASN A 17 25.75 -13.91 -32.23
C ASN A 17 25.88 -13.70 -30.71
N LEU A 18 26.26 -12.51 -30.25
CA LEU A 18 26.24 -12.15 -28.83
C LEU A 18 24.81 -12.01 -28.29
N SER A 19 23.83 -11.59 -29.12
CA SER A 19 22.41 -11.53 -28.72
C SER A 19 21.78 -12.91 -28.47
N LYS A 20 22.47 -14.01 -28.81
CA LYS A 20 22.02 -15.39 -28.52
C LYS A 20 22.81 -16.07 -27.40
N CYS A 21 23.81 -15.41 -26.81
CA CYS A 21 24.56 -15.95 -25.67
C CYS A 21 23.96 -15.44 -24.36
N TYR A 22 22.89 -16.07 -23.88
CA TYR A 22 22.37 -15.86 -22.51
C TYR A 22 23.24 -16.53 -21.42
N THR A 23 24.42 -17.03 -21.79
CA THR A 23 25.34 -17.75 -20.92
C THR A 23 26.01 -16.78 -19.94
N SER A 24 25.59 -16.86 -18.69
CA SER A 24 26.27 -16.22 -17.56
C SER A 24 27.73 -16.71 -17.47
N PRO A 25 28.71 -15.87 -17.12
CA PRO A 25 30.04 -16.33 -16.78
C PRO A 25 29.97 -17.13 -15.48
N GLU A 26 30.14 -18.45 -15.57
CA GLU A 26 30.32 -19.40 -14.45
C GLU A 26 29.47 -19.12 -13.20
N LEU A 27 28.15 -19.29 -13.30
CA LEU A 27 27.34 -19.60 -12.12
C LEU A 27 27.66 -21.03 -11.68
N ALA A 28 28.68 -21.18 -10.85
CA ALA A 28 28.71 -22.30 -9.92
C ALA A 28 27.39 -22.27 -9.13
N LEU A 29 26.85 -23.45 -8.77
CA LEU A 29 25.80 -23.55 -7.73
C LEU A 29 26.12 -22.53 -6.64
N PRO A 30 25.14 -21.72 -6.19
CA PRO A 30 25.40 -20.66 -5.22
C PRO A 30 26.32 -21.24 -4.15
N ASP A 31 27.53 -20.67 -4.02
CA ASP A 31 28.50 -21.08 -3.01
C ASP A 31 27.74 -21.01 -1.69
N LEU A 32 27.30 -22.17 -1.19
CA LEU A 32 26.67 -22.35 0.11
C LEU A 32 27.82 -22.16 1.09
N GLY A 33 28.29 -20.91 1.20
CA GLY A 33 29.55 -20.58 1.86
C GLY A 33 29.56 -21.19 3.24
N ASP A 34 30.68 -21.86 3.58
CA ASP A 34 30.92 -22.61 4.82
C ASP A 34 29.63 -22.88 5.62
N GLU A 35 28.83 -23.85 5.14
CA GLU A 35 27.53 -24.18 5.74
C GLU A 35 27.69 -24.24 7.27
N PRO A 36 26.99 -23.40 8.05
CA PRO A 36 26.87 -23.65 9.47
C PRO A 36 26.32 -25.06 9.57
N SER A 37 26.94 -25.94 10.38
CA SER A 37 26.58 -27.34 10.54
C SER A 37 25.09 -27.46 10.89
N ASN A 38 24.23 -27.47 9.86
CA ASN A 38 22.81 -27.44 10.04
C ASN A 38 22.44 -28.80 10.63
N PRO A 39 21.62 -28.84 11.68
CA PRO A 39 21.23 -30.09 12.30
C PRO A 39 20.60 -30.98 11.23
N VAL A 40 21.22 -32.14 10.98
CA VAL A 40 20.72 -33.13 10.02
C VAL A 40 19.32 -33.54 10.47
N ILE A 41 18.31 -33.13 9.71
CA ILE A 41 16.92 -33.48 10.01
C ILE A 41 16.73 -34.96 9.69
N SER A 42 16.24 -35.75 10.64
CA SER A 42 15.99 -37.18 10.44
C SER A 42 14.75 -37.40 9.57
N VAL A 43 14.67 -38.56 8.90
CA VAL A 43 13.48 -38.99 8.14
C VAL A 43 12.21 -38.92 9.01
N ASP A 44 12.32 -39.31 10.28
CA ASP A 44 11.21 -39.25 11.24
C ASP A 44 10.73 -37.82 11.53
N GLN A 45 11.64 -36.84 11.56
CA GLN A 45 11.28 -35.44 11.76
C GLN A 45 10.55 -34.88 10.54
N ILE A 46 10.98 -35.23 9.33
CA ILE A 46 10.31 -34.86 8.08
C ILE A 46 8.91 -35.51 8.04
N ALA A 47 8.82 -36.81 8.32
CA ALA A 47 7.54 -37.53 8.36
C ALA A 47 6.58 -36.95 9.41
N SER A 48 7.10 -36.55 10.58
CA SER A 48 6.31 -35.90 11.65
C SER A 48 5.76 -34.54 11.22
N PHE A 49 6.50 -33.78 10.41
CA PHE A 49 6.00 -32.53 9.83
C PHE A 49 4.87 -32.78 8.81
N LEU A 50 5.02 -33.82 7.98
CA LEU A 50 4.07 -34.16 6.91
C LEU A 50 2.79 -34.85 7.42
N ALA A 51 2.82 -35.54 8.56
CA ALA A 51 1.66 -36.23 9.09
C ALA A 51 0.66 -35.30 9.79
N ASN A 52 -0.65 -35.49 9.59
CA ASN A 52 -1.72 -34.89 10.41
C ASN A 52 -2.21 -35.86 11.49
N ASN A 53 -1.96 -37.15 11.33
CA ASN A 53 -2.37 -38.21 12.26
C ASN A 53 -1.34 -39.35 12.30
N PRO A 54 -1.41 -40.26 13.29
CA PRO A 54 -0.44 -41.34 13.43
C PRO A 54 -0.40 -42.36 12.27
N ALA A 55 -1.49 -42.52 11.52
CA ALA A 55 -1.53 -43.43 10.37
C ALA A 55 -0.74 -42.85 9.18
N GLU A 56 -0.95 -41.56 8.88
CA GLU A 56 -0.17 -40.82 7.89
C GLU A 56 1.33 -40.81 8.24
N LEU A 57 1.68 -40.70 9.53
CA LEU A 57 3.08 -40.76 9.98
C LEU A 57 3.76 -42.05 9.55
N GLN A 58 3.12 -43.21 9.75
CA GLN A 58 3.69 -44.49 9.34
C GLN A 58 3.83 -44.58 7.81
N THR A 59 2.82 -44.12 7.06
CA THR A 59 2.86 -44.10 5.60
C THR A 59 4.00 -43.21 5.08
N PHE A 60 4.10 -41.96 5.54
CA PHE A 60 5.13 -41.04 5.09
C PHE A 60 6.53 -41.44 5.53
N THR A 61 6.70 -41.99 6.75
CA THR A 61 7.99 -42.54 7.19
C THR A 61 8.45 -43.65 6.23
N LYS A 62 7.55 -44.57 5.84
CA LYS A 62 7.88 -45.62 4.88
C LYS A 62 8.29 -45.05 3.51
N CYS A 63 7.48 -44.18 2.91
CA CYS A 63 7.77 -43.58 1.61
C CYS A 63 9.08 -42.77 1.62
N LEU A 64 9.33 -41.97 2.67
CA LEU A 64 10.57 -41.22 2.80
C LEU A 64 11.79 -42.14 2.98
N HIS A 65 11.66 -43.28 3.66
CA HIS A 65 12.76 -44.26 3.72
C HIS A 65 13.11 -44.84 2.34
N GLU A 66 12.12 -45.02 1.46
CA GLU A 66 12.34 -45.48 0.08
C GLU A 66 13.06 -44.41 -0.78
N HIS A 67 12.82 -43.11 -0.51
CA HIS A 67 13.43 -42.01 -1.26
C HIS A 67 14.79 -41.53 -0.70
N ILE A 68 14.87 -41.33 0.61
CA ILE A 68 16.00 -40.67 1.30
C ILE A 68 16.54 -41.45 2.50
N GLY A 69 16.07 -42.69 2.72
CA GLY A 69 16.60 -43.57 3.76
C GLY A 69 18.07 -43.92 3.55
N GLN A 70 18.72 -44.46 4.59
CA GLN A 70 20.11 -44.92 4.50
C GLN A 70 20.29 -45.94 3.37
N ASP A 71 19.33 -46.85 3.21
CA ASP A 71 19.32 -47.90 2.20
C ASP A 71 18.79 -47.44 0.82
N ALA A 72 18.36 -46.18 0.66
CA ALA A 72 17.89 -45.68 -0.62
C ALA A 72 19.05 -45.63 -1.63
N SER A 73 18.84 -46.21 -2.82
CA SER A 73 19.82 -46.27 -3.92
C SER A 73 19.78 -45.06 -4.85
N PHE A 74 18.87 -44.11 -4.60
CA PHE A 74 18.67 -42.94 -5.46
C PHE A 74 19.88 -41.98 -5.39
N PRO A 75 20.51 -41.63 -6.53
CA PRO A 75 21.75 -40.83 -6.55
C PRO A 75 21.64 -39.44 -5.91
N ALA A 76 20.49 -38.76 -6.05
CA ALA A 76 20.28 -37.40 -5.55
C ALA A 76 19.64 -37.34 -4.15
N LYS A 77 19.68 -38.44 -3.37
CA LYS A 77 19.04 -38.49 -2.03
C LYS A 77 19.55 -37.42 -1.07
N ASN A 78 20.85 -37.12 -1.10
CA ASN A 78 21.43 -36.09 -0.22
C ASN A 78 20.93 -34.69 -0.59
N THR A 79 20.70 -34.42 -1.88
CA THR A 79 20.12 -33.17 -2.35
C THR A 79 18.68 -33.00 -1.87
N ILE A 80 17.85 -34.06 -1.91
CA ILE A 80 16.50 -34.04 -1.32
C ILE A 80 16.57 -33.70 0.16
N ILE A 81 17.47 -34.36 0.91
CA ILE A 81 17.64 -34.11 2.35
C ILE A 81 18.01 -32.65 2.60
N THR A 82 18.91 -32.07 1.81
CA THR A 82 19.29 -30.66 1.91
C THR A 82 18.10 -29.74 1.65
N TYR A 83 17.35 -29.95 0.55
CA TYR A 83 16.17 -29.13 0.24
C TYR A 83 15.08 -29.21 1.30
N LEU A 84 14.74 -30.41 1.76
CA LEU A 84 13.76 -30.60 2.84
C LEU A 84 14.26 -29.96 4.14
N SER A 85 15.55 -30.09 4.45
CA SER A 85 16.13 -29.47 5.64
C SER A 85 16.07 -27.95 5.59
N THR A 86 16.35 -27.34 4.44
CA THR A 86 16.20 -25.88 4.28
C THR A 86 14.74 -25.47 4.41
N LEU A 87 13.82 -26.14 3.71
CA LEU A 87 12.38 -25.84 3.73
C LEU A 87 11.78 -25.89 5.14
N LEU A 88 12.15 -26.90 5.94
CA LEU A 88 11.63 -27.09 7.29
C LEU A 88 12.19 -26.09 8.30
N ASN A 89 13.36 -25.51 8.02
CA ASN A 89 13.98 -24.48 8.86
C ASN A 89 13.54 -23.05 8.50
N LEU A 90 12.74 -22.86 7.43
CA LEU A 90 12.19 -21.55 7.08
C LEU A 90 11.20 -21.06 8.15
N LYS A 91 11.29 -19.77 8.48
CA LYS A 91 10.30 -19.09 9.35
C LYS A 91 9.04 -18.79 8.54
N LEU A 92 8.18 -19.79 8.39
CA LEU A 92 6.91 -19.69 7.66
C LEU A 92 5.71 -19.39 8.58
N SER A 93 4.75 -18.62 8.06
CA SER A 93 3.44 -18.42 8.67
C SER A 93 2.61 -19.71 8.70
N GLY A 94 1.50 -19.73 9.44
CA GLY A 94 0.64 -20.92 9.54
C GLY A 94 0.08 -21.39 8.20
N SER A 95 -0.36 -20.46 7.34
CA SER A 95 -0.86 -20.76 5.99
C SER A 95 0.25 -21.23 5.05
N GLU A 96 1.44 -20.61 5.11
CA GLU A 96 2.60 -21.05 4.33
C GLU A 96 3.05 -22.46 4.74
N LYS A 97 3.02 -22.81 6.03
CA LYS A 97 3.31 -24.17 6.50
C LYS A 97 2.32 -25.19 5.96
N ILE A 98 1.02 -24.85 5.92
CA ILE A 98 -0.02 -25.72 5.34
C ILE A 98 0.21 -25.90 3.82
N SER A 99 0.53 -24.81 3.12
CA SER A 99 0.84 -24.85 1.68
C SER A 99 2.09 -25.68 1.38
N LEU A 100 3.18 -25.48 2.13
CA LEU A 100 4.40 -26.26 2.04
C LEU A 100 4.11 -27.75 2.26
N LYS A 101 3.39 -28.07 3.34
CA LYS A 101 2.99 -29.43 3.69
C LYS A 101 2.19 -30.08 2.56
N SER A 102 1.17 -29.39 2.04
CA SER A 102 0.35 -29.89 0.93
C SER A 102 1.20 -30.21 -0.31
N LYS A 103 2.09 -29.29 -0.71
CA LYS A 103 2.94 -29.47 -1.88
C LYS A 103 3.98 -30.60 -1.73
N LEU A 104 4.50 -30.81 -0.52
CA LEU A 104 5.48 -31.87 -0.22
C LEU A 104 4.86 -33.26 -0.10
N ILE A 105 3.56 -33.35 0.23
CA ILE A 105 2.84 -34.64 0.28
C ILE A 105 2.52 -35.13 -1.15
N GLU A 106 2.27 -34.22 -2.08
CA GLU A 106 1.96 -34.56 -3.46
C GLU A 106 3.10 -35.34 -4.13
N GLY A 107 2.80 -36.56 -4.60
CA GLY A 107 3.76 -37.41 -5.31
C GLY A 107 4.75 -38.17 -4.41
N ILE A 108 4.65 -38.08 -3.08
CA ILE A 108 5.53 -38.82 -2.15
C ILE A 108 5.36 -40.34 -2.19
N GLU A 109 4.21 -40.81 -2.70
CA GLU A 109 3.93 -42.26 -2.84
C GLU A 109 4.38 -42.82 -4.21
N HIS A 110 5.05 -42.02 -5.04
CA HIS A 110 5.40 -42.37 -6.42
C HIS A 110 6.91 -42.64 -6.57
N CYS A 111 7.50 -42.47 -7.76
CA CYS A 111 8.91 -42.79 -8.00
C CYS A 111 9.86 -41.72 -7.40
N SER A 112 11.08 -42.14 -7.01
CA SER A 112 12.08 -41.25 -6.40
C SER A 112 12.49 -40.06 -7.28
N ASN A 113 12.52 -40.24 -8.61
CA ASN A 113 12.82 -39.13 -9.54
C ASN A 113 11.71 -38.08 -9.53
N GLY A 114 10.44 -38.51 -9.60
CA GLY A 114 9.29 -37.62 -9.55
C GLY A 114 9.23 -36.85 -8.22
N TYR A 115 9.49 -37.54 -7.11
CA TYR A 115 9.56 -36.91 -5.79
C TYR A 115 10.71 -35.91 -5.68
N TYR A 116 11.90 -36.23 -6.19
CA TYR A 116 13.02 -35.29 -6.27
C TYR A 116 12.63 -34.00 -7.02
N ASN A 117 12.09 -34.12 -8.24
CA ASN A 117 11.68 -32.98 -9.06
C ASN A 117 10.63 -32.12 -8.33
N ARG A 118 9.70 -32.78 -7.63
CA ARG A 118 8.69 -32.09 -6.82
C ARG A 118 9.32 -31.33 -5.66
N VAL A 119 10.21 -31.96 -4.88
CA VAL A 119 10.89 -31.32 -3.76
C VAL A 119 11.74 -30.15 -4.22
N GLU A 120 12.46 -30.27 -5.34
CA GLU A 120 13.23 -29.20 -5.95
C GLU A 120 12.31 -28.03 -6.37
N SER A 121 11.21 -28.31 -7.08
CA SER A 121 10.22 -27.29 -7.46
C SER A 121 9.62 -26.57 -6.24
N VAL A 122 9.30 -27.32 -5.18
CA VAL A 122 8.82 -26.75 -3.92
C VAL A 122 9.91 -25.89 -3.30
N TYR A 123 11.14 -26.38 -3.20
CA TYR A 123 12.28 -25.63 -2.70
C TYR A 123 12.44 -24.29 -3.44
N GLN A 124 12.49 -24.32 -4.77
CA GLN A 124 12.60 -23.11 -5.59
C GLN A 124 11.43 -22.13 -5.39
N SER A 125 10.22 -22.63 -5.12
CA SER A 125 9.06 -21.78 -4.84
C SER A 125 9.12 -21.05 -3.48
N PHE A 126 9.88 -21.60 -2.51
CA PHE A 126 10.03 -21.05 -1.16
C PHE A 126 11.37 -20.33 -0.92
N VAL A 127 12.38 -20.57 -1.76
CA VAL A 127 13.63 -19.79 -1.72
C VAL A 127 13.33 -18.35 -2.10
N ARG A 128 13.66 -17.45 -1.17
CA ARG A 128 13.47 -16.01 -1.32
C ARG A 128 14.71 -15.40 -1.99
N PRO A 129 14.57 -14.80 -3.18
CA PRO A 129 15.70 -14.18 -3.86
C PRO A 129 16.18 -12.94 -3.08
N THR A 130 17.50 -12.81 -2.93
CA THR A 130 18.15 -11.71 -2.20
C THR A 130 19.07 -10.87 -3.09
N LYS A 131 19.44 -11.41 -4.25
CA LYS A 131 20.31 -10.76 -5.25
C LYS A 131 19.55 -10.61 -6.56
N LEU A 132 19.88 -9.59 -7.34
CA LEU A 132 19.23 -9.35 -8.63
C LEU A 132 19.33 -10.55 -9.59
N THR A 133 20.47 -11.25 -9.57
CA THR A 133 20.69 -12.47 -10.38
C THR A 133 19.72 -13.59 -10.03
N GLN A 134 19.35 -13.75 -8.75
CA GLN A 134 18.39 -14.76 -8.30
C GLN A 134 16.96 -14.41 -8.72
N PHE A 135 16.60 -13.12 -8.69
CA PHE A 135 15.31 -12.66 -9.21
C PHE A 135 15.20 -12.92 -10.72
N LEU A 136 16.26 -12.63 -11.49
CA LEU A 136 16.32 -12.91 -12.92
C LEU A 136 16.20 -14.40 -13.24
N GLU A 137 16.90 -15.24 -12.48
CA GLU A 137 16.84 -16.69 -12.63
C GLU A 137 15.44 -17.22 -12.38
N LYS A 138 14.82 -16.80 -11.26
CA LYS A 138 13.43 -17.15 -10.92
C LYS A 138 12.44 -16.72 -12.00
N TYR A 139 12.66 -15.53 -12.60
CA TYR A 139 11.85 -15.05 -13.71
C TYR A 139 12.00 -15.93 -14.97
N ARG A 140 13.24 -16.25 -15.38
CA ARG A 140 13.50 -17.15 -16.51
C ARG A 140 12.89 -18.53 -16.29
N HIS A 141 12.98 -19.05 -15.07
CA HIS A 141 12.45 -20.37 -14.71
C HIS A 141 10.93 -20.37 -14.86
N THR A 142 10.27 -19.37 -14.29
CA THR A 142 8.81 -19.18 -14.41
C THR A 142 8.39 -19.02 -15.87
N LEU A 143 9.18 -18.31 -16.67
CA LEU A 143 8.92 -18.12 -18.09
C LEU A 143 8.97 -19.44 -18.87
N ILE A 144 10.02 -20.25 -18.67
CA ILE A 144 10.12 -21.56 -19.33
C ILE A 144 9.04 -22.53 -18.83
N GLU A 145 8.69 -22.50 -17.55
CA GLU A 145 7.58 -23.29 -17.01
C GLU A 145 6.25 -22.93 -17.68
N GLN A 146 5.96 -21.64 -17.85
CA GLN A 146 4.77 -21.18 -18.57
C GLN A 146 4.77 -21.59 -20.03
N ILE A 147 5.94 -21.60 -20.67
CA ILE A 147 6.09 -22.04 -22.06
C ILE A 147 5.79 -23.54 -22.12
N ALA A 148 6.45 -24.35 -21.29
CA ALA A 148 6.28 -25.81 -21.23
C ALA A 148 4.81 -26.23 -21.01
N ARG A 149 4.10 -25.57 -20.09
CA ARG A 149 2.66 -25.80 -19.84
C ARG A 149 1.75 -25.57 -21.05
N ASN A 150 2.18 -24.78 -22.04
CA ASN A 150 1.40 -24.60 -23.26
C ASN A 150 1.60 -25.75 -24.27
N PHE A 151 2.63 -26.59 -24.07
CA PHE A 151 2.93 -27.72 -24.96
C PHE A 151 2.50 -29.06 -24.37
N SER A 152 2.74 -29.29 -23.08
CA SER A 152 2.40 -30.56 -22.43
C SER A 152 2.01 -30.35 -20.97
N ASP A 153 1.11 -31.20 -20.48
CA ASP A 153 0.80 -31.34 -19.05
C ASP A 153 1.69 -32.40 -18.38
N ASP A 154 2.52 -33.12 -19.14
CA ASP A 154 3.44 -34.14 -18.62
C ASP A 154 4.71 -33.50 -18.02
N VAL A 155 4.98 -33.86 -16.76
CA VAL A 155 6.16 -33.39 -16.02
C VAL A 155 7.48 -33.87 -16.62
N HIS A 156 7.49 -34.98 -17.36
CA HIS A 156 8.67 -35.47 -18.06
C HIS A 156 8.97 -34.65 -19.32
N ASP A 157 7.94 -34.19 -20.02
CA ASP A 157 8.10 -33.30 -21.19
C ASP A 157 8.63 -31.93 -20.74
N HIS A 158 8.17 -31.41 -19.60
CA HIS A 158 8.66 -30.14 -19.05
C HIS A 158 10.18 -30.13 -18.87
N LYS A 159 10.78 -31.28 -18.54
CA LYS A 159 12.22 -31.39 -18.35
C LYS A 159 13.01 -31.11 -19.64
N ALA A 160 12.47 -31.47 -20.80
CA ALA A 160 13.08 -31.16 -22.10
C ALA A 160 13.16 -29.64 -22.31
N PHE A 161 12.10 -28.91 -21.95
CA PHE A 161 12.06 -27.45 -21.98
C PHE A 161 13.06 -26.80 -21.02
N PHE A 162 13.18 -27.32 -19.79
CA PHE A 162 14.17 -26.80 -18.83
C PHE A 162 15.62 -27.12 -19.23
N LEU A 163 15.88 -28.30 -19.80
CA LEU A 163 17.19 -28.66 -20.33
C LEU A 163 17.59 -27.75 -21.49
N TYR A 164 16.67 -27.55 -22.43
CA TYR A 164 16.84 -26.60 -23.52
C TYR A 164 17.07 -25.19 -22.98
N GLY A 165 16.25 -24.73 -22.03
CA GLY A 165 16.40 -23.42 -21.43
C GLY A 165 17.68 -23.24 -20.60
N ALA A 166 18.22 -24.29 -19.99
CA ALA A 166 19.53 -24.23 -19.33
C ALA A 166 20.67 -24.07 -20.34
N ASN A 167 20.56 -24.76 -21.48
CA ASN A 167 21.56 -24.68 -22.55
C ASN A 167 21.52 -23.35 -23.32
N HIS A 168 20.33 -22.77 -23.48
CA HIS A 168 20.12 -21.61 -24.37
C HIS A 168 19.82 -20.30 -23.63
N TYR A 169 19.17 -20.34 -22.47
CA TYR A 169 18.67 -19.15 -21.75
C TYR A 169 19.35 -18.92 -20.39
N GLY A 170 20.41 -19.66 -20.09
CA GLY A 170 21.19 -19.49 -18.86
C GLY A 170 20.40 -19.81 -17.58
N LEU A 171 19.47 -20.77 -17.66
CA LEU A 171 18.89 -21.40 -16.47
C LEU A 171 19.91 -22.30 -15.77
N ILE A 172 19.84 -22.41 -14.45
CA ILE A 172 20.61 -23.42 -13.72
C ILE A 172 20.12 -24.80 -14.16
N ARG A 173 21.06 -25.67 -14.56
CA ARG A 173 20.75 -27.08 -14.88
C ARG A 173 20.29 -27.79 -13.61
N SER A 174 18.98 -28.00 -13.45
CA SER A 174 18.48 -29.02 -12.52
C SER A 174 18.99 -30.39 -13.01
N GLN A 175 19.46 -31.26 -12.11
CA GLN A 175 20.20 -32.48 -12.48
C GLN A 175 19.48 -33.28 -13.59
N CYS A 176 20.14 -33.35 -14.75
CA CYS A 176 19.51 -33.69 -16.03
C CYS A 176 19.39 -35.20 -16.29
N ASP A 177 19.75 -36.05 -15.33
CA ASP A 177 19.83 -37.50 -15.53
C ASP A 177 18.46 -38.23 -15.41
N ASP A 178 17.37 -37.61 -15.89
CA ASP A 178 16.13 -38.38 -16.04
C ASP A 178 16.24 -39.18 -17.33
N PRO A 179 16.30 -40.52 -17.28
CA PRO A 179 16.39 -41.35 -18.46
C PRO A 179 15.15 -41.25 -19.37
N HIS A 180 14.09 -40.59 -18.93
CA HIS A 180 12.83 -40.43 -19.66
C HIS A 180 12.67 -39.08 -20.37
N ALA A 181 13.65 -38.16 -20.28
CA ALA A 181 13.56 -36.89 -21.00
C ALA A 181 13.62 -37.12 -22.52
N VAL A 182 12.57 -36.71 -23.24
CA VAL A 182 12.51 -36.73 -24.71
C VAL A 182 13.11 -35.42 -25.23
N ASP A 183 13.95 -35.48 -26.26
CA ASP A 183 14.47 -34.26 -26.91
C ASP A 183 13.34 -33.47 -27.57
N LEU A 184 13.34 -32.14 -27.42
CA LEU A 184 12.38 -31.27 -28.11
C LEU A 184 12.58 -31.37 -29.64
N ASN A 185 11.47 -31.44 -30.38
CA ASN A 185 11.52 -31.39 -31.83
C ASN A 185 11.74 -29.95 -32.35
N GLU A 186 12.05 -29.78 -33.64
CA GLU A 186 12.36 -28.47 -34.23
C GLU A 186 11.20 -27.45 -34.12
N GLU A 187 9.94 -27.90 -34.16
CA GLU A 187 8.76 -27.04 -34.05
C GLU A 187 8.58 -26.53 -32.61
N GLU A 188 8.79 -27.40 -31.62
CA GLU A 188 8.79 -27.05 -30.20
C GLU A 188 9.92 -26.08 -29.89
N ILE A 189 11.15 -26.36 -30.35
CA ILE A 189 12.31 -25.47 -30.21
C ILE A 189 11.99 -24.08 -30.78
N SER A 190 11.51 -24.01 -32.02
CA SER A 190 11.17 -22.74 -32.65
C SER A 190 10.08 -21.99 -31.87
N SER A 191 9.13 -22.71 -31.29
CA SER A 191 8.04 -22.10 -30.53
C SER A 191 8.49 -21.61 -29.15
N VAL A 192 9.42 -22.34 -28.49
CA VAL A 192 10.08 -21.89 -27.26
C VAL A 192 10.88 -20.63 -27.50
N ASP A 193 11.69 -20.60 -28.56
CA ASP A 193 12.50 -19.44 -28.93
C ASP A 193 11.62 -18.20 -29.17
N ASN A 194 10.58 -18.36 -29.99
CA ASN A 194 9.64 -17.28 -30.28
C ASN A 194 8.90 -16.79 -29.03
N ALA A 195 8.47 -17.70 -28.14
CA ALA A 195 7.76 -17.34 -26.92
C ALA A 195 8.68 -16.67 -25.90
N PHE A 196 9.93 -17.14 -25.77
CA PHE A 196 10.93 -16.58 -24.88
C PHE A 196 11.35 -15.20 -25.35
N GLU A 197 11.74 -15.02 -26.62
CA GLU A 197 12.14 -13.71 -27.17
C GLU A 197 11.03 -12.66 -27.02
N ARG A 198 9.77 -13.05 -27.21
CA ARG A 198 8.61 -12.13 -27.08
C ARG A 198 8.35 -11.69 -25.64
N LYS A 199 8.67 -12.52 -24.66
CA LYS A 199 8.40 -12.27 -23.23
C LYS A 199 9.64 -11.74 -22.49
N TYR A 200 10.84 -12.11 -22.89
CA TYR A 200 12.11 -11.75 -22.27
C TYR A 200 12.73 -10.49 -22.92
N THR A 201 12.00 -9.37 -22.88
CA THR A 201 12.51 -8.07 -23.33
C THR A 201 12.96 -7.23 -22.12
N PRO A 202 13.88 -6.25 -22.29
CA PRO A 202 14.40 -5.47 -21.16
C PRO A 202 13.31 -4.83 -20.29
N LEU A 203 12.28 -4.23 -20.91
CA LEU A 203 11.17 -3.60 -20.20
C LEU A 203 10.27 -4.60 -19.47
N LYS A 204 9.94 -5.74 -20.09
CA LYS A 204 9.11 -6.77 -19.46
C LYS A 204 9.84 -7.39 -18.28
N VAL A 205 11.12 -7.72 -18.48
CA VAL A 205 11.96 -8.24 -17.40
C VAL A 205 12.05 -7.23 -16.27
N LEU A 206 12.32 -5.95 -16.56
CA LEU A 206 12.37 -4.91 -15.53
C LEU A 206 11.03 -4.78 -14.79
N ASN A 207 9.89 -4.76 -15.49
CA ASN A 207 8.56 -4.70 -14.88
C ASN A 207 8.32 -5.87 -13.90
N GLU A 208 8.61 -7.08 -14.35
CA GLU A 208 8.41 -8.31 -13.56
C GLU A 208 9.40 -8.39 -12.37
N LEU A 209 10.63 -7.92 -12.55
CA LEU A 209 11.61 -7.80 -11.47
C LEU A 209 11.13 -6.81 -10.40
N MET A 210 10.65 -5.63 -10.81
CA MET A 210 10.20 -4.62 -9.85
C MET A 210 8.95 -5.07 -9.09
N LEU A 211 8.03 -5.80 -9.74
CA LEU A 211 6.92 -6.46 -9.07
C LEU A 211 7.40 -7.50 -8.05
N ALA A 212 8.29 -8.40 -8.47
CA ALA A 212 8.83 -9.43 -7.59
C ALA A 212 9.59 -8.85 -6.39
N ILE A 213 10.39 -7.79 -6.59
CA ILE A 213 11.11 -7.07 -5.53
C ILE A 213 10.11 -6.44 -4.54
N LYS A 214 9.06 -5.77 -5.06
CA LYS A 214 8.02 -5.15 -4.23
C LYS A 214 7.27 -6.19 -3.40
N ASP A 215 6.91 -7.32 -4.02
CA ASP A 215 6.23 -8.42 -3.33
C ASP A 215 7.13 -9.03 -2.26
N GLU A 216 8.41 -9.23 -2.54
CA GLU A 216 9.37 -9.73 -1.54
C GLU A 216 9.48 -8.77 -0.35
N LEU A 217 9.60 -7.47 -0.59
CA LEU A 217 9.62 -6.44 0.46
C LEU A 217 8.34 -6.48 1.32
N HIS A 218 7.18 -6.64 0.69
CA HIS A 218 5.90 -6.70 1.41
C HIS A 218 5.85 -7.91 2.35
N HIS A 219 6.18 -9.10 1.83
CA HIS A 219 6.01 -10.36 2.56
C HIS A 219 7.15 -10.68 3.52
N ALA A 220 8.38 -10.21 3.25
CA ALA A 220 9.57 -10.59 4.02
C ALA A 220 10.09 -9.48 4.93
N TYR A 221 9.90 -8.23 4.53
CA TYR A 221 10.53 -7.08 5.19
C TYR A 221 9.53 -6.13 5.83
N GLY A 222 8.22 -6.39 5.72
CA GLY A 222 7.18 -5.55 6.35
C GLY A 222 6.99 -4.20 5.66
N TYR A 223 7.22 -4.14 4.35
CA TYR A 223 6.91 -2.97 3.54
C TYR A 223 5.39 -2.89 3.30
N PHE A 224 4.75 -1.74 3.57
CA PHE A 224 3.29 -1.57 3.45
C PHE A 224 2.89 -0.53 2.40
N GLY A 225 3.83 -0.03 1.58
CA GLY A 225 3.57 1.06 0.64
C GLY A 225 3.69 2.44 1.30
N PHE A 226 2.96 3.41 0.75
CA PHE A 226 2.86 4.75 1.30
C PHE A 226 2.37 4.69 2.75
N CYS A 227 3.16 5.21 3.69
CA CYS A 227 2.80 5.22 5.10
C CYS A 227 2.70 6.66 5.62
N THR A 228 1.58 6.95 6.30
CA THR A 228 1.37 8.24 6.98
C THR A 228 2.14 8.34 8.30
N LYS A 229 2.70 7.23 8.78
CA LYS A 229 3.58 7.12 9.94
C LYS A 229 4.91 6.53 9.48
N THR A 230 6.03 6.94 10.08
CA THR A 230 7.32 6.33 9.72
C THR A 230 7.32 4.82 9.96
N TYR A 231 8.08 4.08 9.14
CA TYR A 231 8.41 2.69 9.38
C TYR A 231 9.15 2.53 10.71
N GLU A 232 8.93 1.39 11.40
CA GLU A 232 9.72 1.04 12.57
C GLU A 232 11.21 0.93 12.17
N ALA A 233 12.11 1.41 13.03
CA ALA A 233 13.55 1.46 12.72
C ALA A 233 14.15 0.07 12.38
N GLY A 234 13.59 -1.01 12.94
CA GLY A 234 13.98 -2.37 12.58
C GLY A 234 13.59 -2.74 11.14
N THR A 235 12.38 -2.36 10.73
CA THR A 235 11.87 -2.58 9.37
C THR A 235 12.66 -1.79 8.33
N SER A 236 12.88 -0.50 8.56
CA SER A 236 13.62 0.34 7.61
C SER A 236 15.07 -0.13 7.42
N ASN A 237 15.75 -0.55 8.50
CA ASN A 237 17.09 -1.13 8.40
C ASN A 237 17.10 -2.47 7.65
N ALA A 238 16.08 -3.31 7.84
CA ALA A 238 15.98 -4.59 7.13
C ALA A 238 15.78 -4.37 5.62
N ILE A 239 14.93 -3.42 5.23
CA ILE A 239 14.73 -3.01 3.83
C ILE A 239 16.02 -2.40 3.23
N LEU A 240 16.72 -1.52 3.96
CA LEU A 240 17.99 -0.95 3.52
C LEU A 240 19.04 -2.05 3.28
N THR A 241 19.15 -3.00 4.21
CA THR A 241 20.07 -4.16 4.08
C THR A 241 19.71 -5.04 2.89
N PHE A 242 18.41 -5.23 2.63
CA PHE A 242 17.94 -5.92 1.43
C PHE A 242 18.42 -5.23 0.16
N PHE A 243 18.26 -3.91 0.02
CA PHE A 243 18.71 -3.20 -1.18
C PHE A 243 20.24 -3.17 -1.34
N GLN A 244 20.98 -3.04 -0.24
CA GLN A 244 22.45 -3.16 -0.26
C GLN A 244 22.89 -4.54 -0.79
N THR A 245 22.17 -5.60 -0.40
CA THR A 245 22.42 -6.97 -0.88
C THR A 245 21.99 -7.15 -2.34
N LEU A 246 20.81 -6.65 -2.70
CA LEU A 246 20.22 -6.75 -4.04
C LEU A 246 21.11 -6.10 -5.09
N LEU A 247 21.56 -4.88 -4.79
CA LEU A 247 22.33 -4.02 -5.70
C LEU A 247 23.86 -4.22 -5.59
N VAL A 248 24.32 -5.08 -4.67
CA VAL A 248 25.75 -5.35 -4.41
C VAL A 248 26.53 -4.05 -4.17
N ASN A 249 25.92 -3.12 -3.43
CA ASN A 249 26.48 -1.80 -3.15
C ASN A 249 26.30 -1.47 -1.66
N ASN A 250 27.41 -1.46 -0.92
CA ASN A 250 27.41 -1.18 0.52
C ASN A 250 27.33 0.32 0.84
N ASP A 251 27.47 1.20 -0.16
CA ASP A 251 27.48 2.66 0.03
C ASP A 251 26.08 3.28 -0.10
N ILE A 252 25.02 2.47 -0.22
CA ILE A 252 23.63 2.96 -0.28
C ILE A 252 23.21 3.50 1.10
N ASP A 253 22.82 4.77 1.15
CA ASP A 253 22.29 5.42 2.34
C ASP A 253 20.75 5.33 2.40
N ILE A 254 20.20 5.53 3.59
CA ILE A 254 18.74 5.54 3.85
C ILE A 254 18.01 6.59 3.00
N GLN A 255 18.68 7.70 2.65
CA GLN A 255 18.10 8.80 1.86
C GLN A 255 17.97 8.44 0.38
N ASP A 256 18.76 7.49 -0.11
CA ASP A 256 18.69 7.04 -1.50
C ASP A 256 17.50 6.09 -1.69
N VAL A 257 17.30 5.20 -0.71
CA VAL A 257 16.26 4.16 -0.75
C VAL A 257 14.88 4.69 -0.37
N PHE A 258 14.80 5.70 0.49
CA PHE A 258 13.53 6.15 1.06
C PHE A 258 13.23 7.62 0.75
N ILE A 259 11.96 7.89 0.43
CA ILE A 259 11.42 9.24 0.39
C ILE A 259 11.11 9.65 1.84
N LEU A 260 11.91 10.59 2.34
CA LEU A 260 11.76 11.15 3.69
C LEU A 260 10.93 12.44 3.64
N ASP A 261 10.08 12.65 4.64
CA ASP A 261 9.40 13.93 4.79
C ASP A 261 10.22 14.97 5.56
N ASP A 262 9.64 16.15 5.77
CA ASP A 262 10.24 17.26 6.51
C ASP A 262 10.51 16.93 7.99
N GLU A 263 10.05 15.78 8.51
CA GLU A 263 10.35 15.31 9.86
C GLU A 263 11.28 14.09 9.87
N TYR A 264 11.89 13.75 8.72
CA TYR A 264 12.69 12.55 8.49
C TYR A 264 11.92 11.24 8.67
N TRP A 265 10.59 11.28 8.53
CA TRP A 265 9.79 10.08 8.52
C TRP A 265 9.81 9.46 7.14
N ILE A 266 10.00 8.14 7.10
CA ILE A 266 9.96 7.38 5.86
C ILE A 266 8.51 7.31 5.40
N LYS A 267 8.19 7.95 4.27
CA LYS A 267 6.86 7.89 3.64
C LYS A 267 6.74 6.72 2.69
N GLU A 268 7.75 6.49 1.87
CA GLU A 268 7.73 5.52 0.77
C GLU A 268 9.17 5.11 0.40
N ILE A 269 9.33 4.02 -0.35
CA ILE A 269 10.59 3.72 -1.06
C ILE A 269 10.72 4.66 -2.27
N ASN A 270 11.92 5.18 -2.52
CA ASN A 270 12.23 5.94 -3.73
C ASN A 270 12.33 4.97 -4.94
N TRP A 271 11.16 4.51 -5.40
CA TRP A 271 11.06 3.56 -6.50
C TRP A 271 11.72 4.03 -7.81
N PRO A 272 11.66 5.32 -8.20
CA PRO A 272 12.44 5.81 -9.33
C PRO A 272 13.94 5.51 -9.20
N TRP A 273 14.54 5.90 -8.07
CA TRP A 273 15.95 5.66 -7.83
C TRP A 273 16.28 4.16 -7.83
N VAL A 274 15.49 3.34 -7.13
CA VAL A 274 15.68 1.87 -7.10
C VAL A 274 15.61 1.29 -8.50
N THR A 275 14.63 1.70 -9.31
CA THR A 275 14.46 1.22 -10.69
C THR A 275 15.68 1.58 -11.54
N LEU A 276 16.18 2.81 -11.43
CA LEU A 276 17.38 3.24 -12.13
C LEU A 276 18.62 2.42 -11.72
N GLN A 277 18.78 2.13 -10.43
CA GLN A 277 19.87 1.29 -9.94
C GLN A 277 19.77 -0.15 -10.48
N VAL A 278 18.56 -0.72 -10.54
CA VAL A 278 18.36 -2.05 -11.14
C VAL A 278 18.72 -2.04 -12.63
N ILE A 279 18.31 -1.02 -13.39
CA ILE A 279 18.68 -0.87 -14.82
C ILE A 279 20.20 -0.79 -14.98
N GLN A 280 20.87 0.05 -14.18
CA GLN A 280 22.32 0.20 -14.22
C GLN A 280 23.02 -1.13 -13.93
N GLN A 281 22.58 -1.85 -12.91
CA GLN A 281 23.15 -3.15 -12.57
C GLN A 281 22.90 -4.20 -13.65
N LEU A 282 21.71 -4.21 -14.29
CA LEU A 282 21.42 -5.08 -15.44
C LEU A 282 22.34 -4.77 -16.64
N ALA A 283 22.63 -3.50 -16.88
CA ALA A 283 23.52 -3.04 -17.94
C ALA A 283 24.99 -3.41 -17.64
N GLU A 284 25.46 -3.14 -16.43
CA GLU A 284 26.84 -3.40 -15.98
C GLU A 284 27.19 -4.88 -15.97
N GLN A 285 26.23 -5.72 -15.53
CA GLN A 285 26.38 -7.18 -15.55
C GLN A 285 26.13 -7.79 -16.94
N LEU A 286 25.90 -6.96 -17.97
CA LEU A 286 25.67 -7.36 -19.35
C LEU A 286 24.48 -8.31 -19.52
N TRP A 287 23.47 -8.21 -18.65
CA TRP A 287 22.21 -8.95 -18.82
C TRP A 287 21.40 -8.39 -19.98
N PHE A 288 21.46 -7.08 -20.19
CA PHE A 288 20.90 -6.39 -21.36
C PHE A 288 21.91 -5.38 -21.89
N SER A 289 22.03 -5.28 -23.21
CA SER A 289 22.74 -4.20 -23.87
C SER A 289 21.77 -3.05 -24.15
N PHE A 290 21.86 -1.99 -23.37
CA PHE A 290 21.12 -0.76 -23.62
C PHE A 290 21.95 0.15 -24.53
N SER A 291 21.30 0.79 -25.50
CA SER A 291 21.94 1.87 -26.26
C SER A 291 22.23 3.08 -25.35
N VAL A 292 23.10 3.99 -25.79
CA VAL A 292 23.37 5.23 -25.04
C VAL A 292 22.09 6.06 -24.91
N GLU A 293 21.27 6.07 -25.96
CA GLU A 293 19.97 6.74 -26.00
C GLU A 293 18.96 6.08 -25.05
N GLU A 294 18.92 4.75 -24.99
CA GLU A 294 18.07 4.01 -24.06
C GLU A 294 18.47 4.27 -22.60
N MET A 295 19.77 4.23 -22.28
CA MET A 295 20.25 4.57 -20.94
C MET A 295 19.96 6.01 -20.57
N ALA A 296 20.14 6.96 -21.50
CA ALA A 296 19.80 8.35 -21.29
C ALA A 296 18.29 8.53 -21.04
N PHE A 297 17.45 7.84 -21.82
CA PHE A 297 16.01 7.81 -21.64
C PHE A 297 15.61 7.31 -20.25
N PHE A 298 16.14 6.16 -19.81
CA PHE A 298 15.84 5.63 -18.48
C PHE A 298 16.36 6.51 -17.34
N THR A 299 17.56 7.07 -17.50
CA THR A 299 18.14 8.01 -16.52
C THR A 299 17.28 9.25 -16.37
N GLU A 300 16.81 9.81 -17.48
CA GLU A 300 15.92 10.97 -17.48
C GLU A 300 14.56 10.64 -16.88
N LEU A 301 13.96 9.51 -17.31
CA LEU A 301 12.64 9.03 -16.89
C LEU A 301 12.55 8.79 -15.37
N TYR A 302 13.62 8.30 -14.76
CA TYR A 302 13.67 7.97 -13.33
C TYR A 302 14.51 8.95 -12.50
N SER A 303 14.88 10.10 -13.06
CA SER A 303 15.59 11.14 -12.31
C SER A 303 14.65 11.86 -11.33
N ASP A 304 15.16 12.21 -10.14
CA ASP A 304 14.41 12.99 -9.14
C ASP A 304 14.01 14.39 -9.68
N THR A 305 14.76 14.89 -10.66
CA THR A 305 14.47 16.15 -11.36
C THR A 305 14.52 15.92 -12.87
N PRO A 306 13.43 15.44 -13.49
CA PRO A 306 13.36 15.36 -14.93
C PRO A 306 13.66 16.76 -15.48
N SER A 307 14.57 16.84 -16.46
CA SER A 307 14.86 18.08 -17.15
C SER A 307 13.56 18.65 -17.72
N LYS A 308 13.48 19.98 -17.82
CA LYS A 308 12.25 20.66 -18.28
C LYS A 308 11.80 20.25 -19.69
N ASN A 309 12.61 19.49 -20.44
CA ASN A 309 12.32 19.00 -21.77
C ASN A 309 12.34 17.46 -21.84
N PHE A 310 11.52 16.78 -21.05
CA PHE A 310 11.30 15.34 -21.20
C PHE A 310 10.97 14.94 -22.66
N ASN A 311 10.33 15.85 -23.40
CA ASN A 311 10.02 15.70 -24.83
C ASN A 311 11.26 15.50 -25.74
N ASP A 312 12.43 15.98 -25.34
CA ASP A 312 13.65 15.94 -26.17
C ASP A 312 14.41 14.61 -26.02
N VAL A 313 14.10 13.81 -25.00
CA VAL A 313 14.82 12.56 -24.65
C VAL A 313 13.99 11.31 -24.99
N ILE A 314 12.84 11.49 -25.64
CA ILE A 314 11.89 10.39 -25.86
C ILE A 314 12.40 9.40 -26.88
N TYR A 315 12.65 8.18 -26.41
CA TYR A 315 12.98 7.06 -27.27
C TYR A 315 11.69 6.32 -27.68
N GLU A 316 11.23 6.63 -28.89
CA GLU A 316 9.94 6.21 -29.44
C GLU A 316 9.61 4.70 -29.33
N PRO A 317 10.55 3.76 -29.55
CA PRO A 317 10.25 2.33 -29.47
C PRO A 317 9.77 1.87 -28.08
N TYR A 318 10.11 2.60 -27.01
CA TYR A 318 9.85 2.19 -25.64
C TYR A 318 8.53 2.71 -25.07
N ILE A 319 7.90 3.71 -25.70
CA ILE A 319 6.68 4.33 -25.18
C ILE A 319 5.53 3.32 -25.09
N PHE A 320 5.29 2.55 -26.14
CA PHE A 320 4.22 1.55 -26.16
C PHE A 320 4.49 0.39 -25.21
N HIS A 321 5.75 -0.04 -25.12
CA HIS A 321 6.15 -1.09 -24.18
C HIS A 321 6.09 -0.62 -22.71
N LEU A 322 6.29 0.67 -22.43
CA LEU A 322 6.05 1.24 -21.10
C LEU A 322 4.57 1.17 -20.73
N LEU A 323 3.66 1.44 -21.67
CA LEU A 323 2.21 1.28 -21.46
C LEU A 323 1.78 -0.17 -21.18
N GLU A 324 2.57 -1.15 -21.65
CA GLU A 324 2.41 -2.57 -21.32
C GLU A 324 3.04 -2.96 -19.96
N ALA A 325 3.75 -2.04 -19.29
CA ALA A 325 4.50 -2.27 -18.06
C ALA A 325 3.93 -1.43 -16.89
N PRO A 326 2.74 -1.80 -16.36
CA PRO A 326 2.02 -0.98 -15.38
C PRO A 326 2.79 -0.79 -14.06
N ALA A 327 3.67 -1.72 -13.66
CA ALA A 327 4.46 -1.55 -12.45
C ALA A 327 5.47 -0.42 -12.61
N LEU A 328 6.15 -0.37 -13.76
CA LEU A 328 7.09 0.70 -14.08
C LEU A 328 6.41 2.06 -14.14
N ILE A 329 5.19 2.13 -14.69
CA ILE A 329 4.38 3.35 -14.71
C ILE A 329 3.97 3.77 -13.29
N ALA A 330 3.57 2.81 -12.44
CA ALA A 330 3.14 3.10 -11.08
C ALA A 330 4.24 3.74 -10.21
N PHE A 331 5.52 3.63 -10.61
CA PHE A 331 6.65 4.26 -9.93
C PHE A 331 7.00 5.65 -10.46
N LEU A 332 6.38 6.11 -11.56
CA LEU A 332 6.63 7.43 -12.12
C LEU A 332 5.78 8.50 -11.43
N ALA A 333 6.28 9.74 -11.41
CA ALA A 333 5.47 10.86 -10.95
C ALA A 333 4.29 11.08 -11.92
N LYS A 334 3.13 11.44 -11.37
CA LYS A 334 1.87 11.61 -12.12
C LYS A 334 2.00 12.50 -13.37
N LYS A 335 2.78 13.58 -13.28
CA LYS A 335 3.05 14.50 -14.39
C LYS A 335 3.73 13.81 -15.59
N ASP A 336 4.61 12.85 -15.33
CA ASP A 336 5.41 12.19 -16.35
C ASP A 336 4.59 11.10 -17.03
N ILE A 337 3.70 10.42 -16.28
CA ILE A 337 2.68 9.51 -16.84
C ILE A 337 1.80 10.25 -17.85
N LEU A 338 1.31 11.45 -17.49
CA LEU A 338 0.48 12.27 -18.39
C LEU A 338 1.25 12.71 -19.65
N ALA A 339 2.54 13.03 -19.52
CA ALA A 339 3.39 13.34 -20.66
C ALA A 339 3.54 12.11 -21.58
N ILE A 340 3.87 10.93 -21.03
CA ILE A 340 4.01 9.67 -21.79
C ILE A 340 2.71 9.35 -22.53
N ILE A 341 1.56 9.44 -21.86
CA ILE A 341 0.24 9.21 -22.48
C ILE A 341 0.01 10.25 -23.60
N HIS A 342 0.32 11.52 -23.36
CA HIS A 342 0.12 12.56 -24.36
C HIS A 342 0.95 12.31 -25.62
N ILE A 343 2.20 11.92 -25.47
CA ILE A 343 3.11 11.62 -26.59
C ILE A 343 2.70 10.32 -27.30
N ALA A 344 2.29 9.28 -26.56
CA ALA A 344 1.74 8.06 -27.14
C ALA A 344 0.52 8.39 -28.02
N LEU A 345 -0.40 9.22 -27.51
CA LEU A 345 -1.60 9.65 -28.24
C LEU A 345 -1.27 10.48 -29.49
N GLN A 346 -0.19 11.28 -29.48
CA GLN A 346 0.25 12.05 -30.65
C GLN A 346 0.87 11.19 -31.76
N LYS A 347 1.36 9.99 -31.44
CA LYS A 347 2.12 9.12 -32.36
C LYS A 347 1.37 7.87 -32.83
N ILE A 348 0.15 7.62 -32.35
CA ILE A 348 -0.65 6.45 -32.77
C ILE A 348 -1.21 6.64 -34.18
N ASP A 349 -0.89 5.70 -35.08
CA ASP A 349 -1.55 5.55 -36.39
C ASP A 349 -2.86 4.74 -36.26
N ALA A 350 -3.93 5.20 -36.90
CA ALA A 350 -5.27 5.26 -36.28
C ALA A 350 -6.16 4.00 -36.29
N THR A 351 -5.71 2.80 -36.71
CA THR A 351 -6.68 1.72 -37.03
C THR A 351 -6.58 0.42 -36.24
N LYS A 352 -5.46 0.07 -35.59
CA LYS A 352 -5.36 -1.19 -34.81
C LYS A 352 -5.00 -0.99 -33.34
N THR A 353 -4.35 0.12 -33.00
CA THR A 353 -3.75 0.34 -31.68
C THR A 353 -4.71 0.98 -30.67
N ILE A 354 -5.75 1.70 -31.13
CA ILE A 354 -6.63 2.49 -30.26
C ILE A 354 -7.43 1.63 -29.27
N VAL A 355 -7.95 0.47 -29.68
CA VAL A 355 -8.74 -0.42 -28.79
C VAL A 355 -7.85 -1.05 -27.71
N GLN A 356 -6.65 -1.51 -28.07
CA GLN A 356 -5.68 -2.04 -27.11
C GLN A 356 -5.20 -0.95 -26.14
N LEU A 357 -5.00 0.27 -26.63
CA LEU A 357 -4.64 1.41 -25.78
C LEU A 357 -5.78 1.78 -24.82
N PHE A 358 -7.05 1.65 -25.24
CA PHE A 358 -8.20 1.89 -24.36
C PHE A 358 -8.30 0.85 -23.25
N ASP A 359 -8.14 -0.44 -23.54
CA ASP A 359 -8.11 -1.48 -22.51
C ASP A 359 -6.95 -1.30 -21.54
N GLN A 360 -5.77 -0.90 -22.05
CA GLN A 360 -4.60 -0.57 -21.23
C GLN A 360 -4.82 0.69 -20.37
N LEU A 361 -5.39 1.76 -20.92
CA LEU A 361 -5.72 2.97 -20.17
C LEU A 361 -6.78 2.69 -19.09
N ASN A 362 -7.76 1.83 -19.36
CA ASN A 362 -8.77 1.44 -18.37
C ASN A 362 -8.14 0.61 -17.23
N SER A 363 -7.05 -0.12 -17.48
CA SER A 363 -6.27 -0.78 -16.41
C SER A 363 -5.49 0.21 -15.53
N LEU A 364 -5.23 1.42 -16.02
CA LEU A 364 -4.57 2.53 -15.30
C LEU A 364 -5.57 3.48 -14.62
N ASP A 365 -6.88 3.27 -14.77
CA ASP A 365 -7.92 4.16 -14.23
C ASP A 365 -7.87 4.27 -12.68
N SER A 366 -7.36 3.25 -11.98
CA SER A 366 -7.15 3.32 -10.53
C SER A 366 -5.99 4.25 -10.13
N LEU A 367 -5.01 4.46 -11.02
CA LEU A 367 -3.84 5.33 -10.81
C LEU A 367 -4.10 6.79 -11.18
N LEU A 368 -5.11 7.07 -12.01
CA LEU A 368 -5.41 8.40 -12.58
C LEU A 368 -6.75 8.99 -12.11
N ALA A 369 -7.31 8.48 -11.01
CA ALA A 369 -8.68 8.75 -10.58
C ALA A 369 -9.05 10.24 -10.45
N ASP A 370 -8.08 11.13 -10.15
CA ASP A 370 -8.33 12.56 -9.91
C ASP A 370 -8.48 13.42 -11.18
N ASP A 371 -7.97 12.98 -12.34
CA ASP A 371 -8.02 13.75 -13.62
C ASP A 371 -9.02 13.18 -14.64
N LYS A 372 -9.90 12.30 -14.17
CA LYS A 372 -10.91 11.62 -14.97
C LYS A 372 -11.71 12.56 -15.91
N PRO A 373 -12.11 13.79 -15.52
CA PRO A 373 -12.86 14.68 -16.42
C PRO A 373 -12.05 15.14 -17.65
N SER A 374 -10.79 15.52 -17.47
CA SER A 374 -9.90 15.97 -18.56
C SER A 374 -9.51 14.82 -19.50
N LEU A 375 -9.32 13.62 -18.94
CA LEU A 375 -9.05 12.42 -19.69
C LEU A 375 -10.31 11.95 -20.43
N GLU A 376 -11.48 11.96 -19.81
CA GLU A 376 -12.79 11.66 -20.42
C GLU A 376 -13.09 12.64 -21.55
N ASP A 377 -12.88 13.94 -21.39
CA ASP A 377 -13.10 14.94 -22.45
C ASP A 377 -12.18 14.71 -23.66
N LYS A 378 -10.92 14.31 -23.44
CA LYS A 378 -9.99 13.91 -24.50
C LYS A 378 -10.32 12.53 -25.10
N LYS A 379 -10.78 11.56 -24.27
CA LYS A 379 -11.29 10.25 -24.70
C LYS A 379 -12.51 10.44 -25.61
N LEU A 380 -13.46 11.29 -25.22
CA LEU A 380 -14.66 11.65 -25.97
C LEU A 380 -14.31 12.40 -27.27
N GLY A 381 -13.31 13.29 -27.26
CA GLY A 381 -12.80 13.94 -28.47
C GLY A 381 -12.16 12.97 -29.47
N LEU A 382 -11.39 11.99 -29.00
CA LEU A 382 -10.80 10.92 -29.83
C LEU A 382 -11.84 9.92 -30.33
N ILE A 383 -12.80 9.53 -29.50
CA ILE A 383 -13.93 8.65 -29.86
C ILE A 383 -14.81 9.35 -30.91
N ALA A 384 -15.11 10.64 -30.75
CA ALA A 384 -15.87 11.41 -31.72
C ALA A 384 -15.14 11.52 -33.07
N SER A 385 -13.83 11.73 -33.06
CA SER A 385 -12.98 11.75 -34.27
C SER A 385 -12.93 10.37 -34.97
N TRP A 386 -12.80 9.29 -34.19
CA TRP A 386 -12.76 7.91 -34.71
C TRP A 386 -14.12 7.43 -35.24
N GLN A 387 -15.23 7.75 -34.56
CA GLN A 387 -16.60 7.44 -34.97
C GLN A 387 -16.98 8.19 -36.27
N GLN A 388 -16.45 9.39 -36.48
CA GLN A 388 -16.67 10.17 -37.69
C GLN A 388 -15.94 9.59 -38.92
N GLN A 389 -14.93 8.73 -38.72
CA GLN A 389 -14.12 8.14 -39.79
C GLN A 389 -14.47 6.67 -40.14
N ASN A 390 -15.21 5.94 -39.31
CA ASN A 390 -15.38 4.47 -39.44
C ASN A 390 -16.84 3.95 -39.43
N THR A 391 -17.80 4.76 -39.87
CA THR A 391 -19.25 4.48 -39.78
C THR A 391 -19.73 3.24 -40.55
N HIS A 392 -18.92 2.67 -41.46
CA HIS A 392 -19.30 1.51 -42.30
C HIS A 392 -19.02 0.11 -41.69
N MET A 393 -18.25 -0.01 -40.61
CA MET A 393 -17.87 -1.31 -40.01
C MET A 393 -18.84 -1.82 -38.93
N ILE A 394 -19.67 -0.94 -38.36
CA ILE A 394 -20.58 -1.26 -37.25
C ILE A 394 -21.82 -2.02 -37.74
N ASP A 395 -22.22 -1.82 -38.99
CA ASP A 395 -23.40 -2.48 -39.59
C ASP A 395 -23.17 -3.98 -39.90
N LEU A 396 -21.91 -4.44 -39.97
CA LEU A 396 -21.58 -5.82 -40.31
C LEU A 396 -21.69 -6.79 -39.12
N CYS A 397 -21.45 -6.31 -37.89
CA CYS A 397 -21.45 -7.13 -36.69
C CYS A 397 -22.85 -7.49 -36.18
N HIS A 398 -23.88 -6.73 -36.57
CA HIS A 398 -25.27 -7.01 -36.19
C HIS A 398 -25.94 -8.11 -37.02
N ALA A 399 -25.35 -8.52 -38.15
CA ALA A 399 -25.96 -9.48 -39.06
C ALA A 399 -25.65 -10.97 -38.76
N MET A 400 -24.72 -11.28 -37.85
CA MET A 400 -24.19 -12.64 -37.65
C MET A 400 -24.70 -13.38 -36.40
N SER A 401 -25.69 -12.86 -35.68
CA SER A 401 -26.16 -13.42 -34.39
C SER A 401 -27.39 -14.36 -34.47
N ASP A 402 -28.02 -14.56 -35.63
CA ASP A 402 -29.42 -15.06 -35.69
C ASP A 402 -29.64 -16.46 -36.31
N ILE A 403 -28.63 -17.33 -36.43
CA ILE A 403 -28.85 -18.67 -37.04
C ILE A 403 -28.15 -19.78 -36.27
N THR A 404 -28.87 -20.49 -35.39
CA THR A 404 -28.76 -21.96 -35.17
C THR A 404 -29.80 -22.46 -34.15
N SER A 405 -30.86 -23.17 -34.57
CA SER A 405 -31.37 -24.38 -33.89
C SER A 405 -32.63 -24.96 -34.58
N ALA A 406 -32.57 -26.22 -35.03
CA ALA A 406 -33.71 -27.12 -35.23
C ALA A 406 -33.22 -28.57 -35.43
N ASP A 407 -33.83 -29.56 -34.77
CA ASP A 407 -34.00 -30.92 -35.30
C ASP A 407 -35.06 -31.76 -34.53
N PHE A 408 -35.81 -32.58 -35.30
CA PHE A 408 -36.94 -33.50 -35.01
C PHE A 408 -36.43 -34.95 -34.68
N HIS A 409 -37.15 -35.97 -34.16
CA HIS A 409 -38.39 -36.68 -34.60
C HIS A 409 -38.79 -37.83 -33.58
N PRO A 410 -40.00 -38.45 -33.62
CA PRO A 410 -40.57 -39.36 -32.59
C PRO A 410 -40.91 -40.81 -33.05
N SER A 411 -41.30 -41.71 -32.13
CA SER A 411 -42.27 -42.80 -32.41
C SER A 411 -42.84 -43.48 -31.14
N TRP A 412 -44.19 -43.56 -31.03
CA TRP A 412 -44.86 -44.72 -30.42
C TRP A 412 -46.35 -44.77 -30.79
N TYR A 413 -46.70 -45.79 -31.59
CA TYR A 413 -48.07 -46.23 -31.88
C TYR A 413 -48.18 -47.65 -31.29
N VAL A 414 -49.41 -48.07 -30.97
CA VAL A 414 -49.80 -49.34 -30.33
C VAL A 414 -49.87 -49.27 -28.79
N TYR A 415 -51.04 -48.93 -28.26
CA TYR A 415 -51.77 -49.77 -27.29
C TYR A 415 -53.16 -49.15 -27.04
N LYS A 416 -54.13 -49.52 -27.88
CA LYS A 416 -55.54 -49.27 -27.66
C LYS A 416 -56.25 -50.60 -27.75
N GLN A 417 -56.51 -51.22 -26.62
CA GLN A 417 -57.68 -52.05 -26.31
C GLN A 417 -57.44 -52.75 -24.97
N LEU A 418 -58.28 -52.45 -23.98
CA LEU A 418 -58.86 -53.38 -23.00
C LEU A 418 -59.71 -52.54 -22.02
N THR A 419 -61.03 -52.59 -22.20
CA THR A 419 -62.04 -51.99 -21.32
C THR A 419 -62.62 -53.08 -20.41
N ARG A 420 -62.31 -53.01 -19.11
CA ARG A 420 -63.13 -53.52 -18.00
C ARG A 420 -63.26 -52.41 -16.94
N PRO A 421 -64.29 -52.41 -16.07
CA PRO A 421 -64.48 -51.36 -15.09
C PRO A 421 -63.30 -51.34 -14.11
N LEU A 422 -62.53 -50.25 -14.15
CA LEU A 422 -61.28 -50.08 -13.41
C LEU A 422 -61.45 -50.23 -11.88
N GLY A 423 -62.66 -50.00 -11.36
CA GLY A 423 -62.96 -50.05 -9.92
C GLY A 423 -62.77 -51.42 -9.27
N GLU A 424 -63.16 -52.52 -9.93
CA GLU A 424 -62.99 -53.88 -9.40
C GLU A 424 -61.56 -54.41 -9.63
N PHE A 425 -60.84 -53.84 -10.61
CA PHE A 425 -59.46 -54.22 -10.90
C PHE A 425 -58.50 -53.64 -9.85
N LEU A 426 -58.73 -52.41 -9.38
CA LEU A 426 -57.88 -51.73 -8.40
C LEU A 426 -57.86 -52.42 -7.02
N GLU A 427 -58.92 -53.13 -6.62
CA GLU A 427 -58.98 -53.89 -5.35
C GLU A 427 -58.12 -55.17 -5.36
N LEU A 428 -57.75 -55.69 -6.54
CA LEU A 428 -56.94 -56.90 -6.71
C LEU A 428 -55.46 -56.61 -6.96
N LEU A 429 -55.08 -55.33 -7.10
CA LEU A 429 -53.71 -54.95 -7.40
C LEU A 429 -52.86 -54.93 -6.13
N THR A 430 -51.72 -55.61 -6.19
CA THR A 430 -50.69 -55.48 -5.18
C THR A 430 -50.19 -54.04 -5.13
N LYS A 431 -49.71 -53.62 -3.96
CA LYS A 431 -49.10 -52.30 -3.70
C LYS A 431 -48.16 -51.87 -4.84
N ASP A 432 -47.27 -52.76 -5.26
CA ASP A 432 -46.26 -52.49 -6.30
C ASP A 432 -46.87 -52.27 -7.69
N THR A 433 -48.02 -52.89 -7.96
CA THR A 433 -48.71 -52.73 -9.25
C THR A 433 -49.47 -51.41 -9.31
N LEU A 434 -50.03 -50.96 -8.18
CA LEU A 434 -50.66 -49.64 -8.07
C LEU A 434 -49.61 -48.52 -8.21
N THR A 435 -48.43 -48.69 -7.59
CA THR A 435 -47.28 -47.77 -7.72
C THR A 435 -46.85 -47.62 -9.16
N ASN A 436 -46.65 -48.75 -9.86
CA ASN A 436 -46.24 -48.76 -11.26
C ASN A 436 -47.28 -48.15 -12.22
N LEU A 437 -48.59 -48.32 -11.93
CA LEU A 437 -49.67 -47.75 -12.73
C LEU A 437 -49.76 -46.22 -12.58
N LEU A 438 -49.64 -45.70 -11.35
CA LEU A 438 -49.55 -44.25 -11.14
C LEU A 438 -48.27 -43.68 -11.74
N TRP A 439 -47.14 -44.36 -11.57
CA TRP A 439 -45.87 -43.92 -12.14
C TRP A 439 -45.96 -43.81 -13.67
N ARG A 440 -46.51 -44.82 -14.35
CA ARG A 440 -46.74 -44.81 -15.81
C ARG A 440 -47.79 -43.78 -16.27
N SER A 441 -48.74 -43.41 -15.41
CA SER A 441 -49.72 -42.37 -15.70
C SER A 441 -49.11 -40.98 -15.58
N LEU A 442 -48.38 -40.74 -14.51
CA LEU A 442 -47.76 -39.46 -14.17
C LEU A 442 -46.50 -39.16 -14.99
N SER A 443 -45.74 -40.18 -15.43
CA SER A 443 -44.60 -40.03 -16.34
C SER A 443 -44.99 -39.62 -17.77
N LYS A 444 -46.28 -39.71 -18.13
CA LYS A 444 -46.83 -39.16 -19.39
C LYS A 444 -47.15 -37.66 -19.31
N TYR A 445 -46.59 -36.96 -18.31
CA TYR A 445 -46.65 -35.50 -18.20
C TYR A 445 -45.84 -34.86 -19.34
N ASP A 446 -46.52 -34.12 -20.20
CA ASP A 446 -45.87 -33.41 -21.29
C ASP A 446 -45.22 -32.12 -20.76
N LYS A 447 -43.89 -32.07 -20.82
CA LYS A 447 -43.07 -30.94 -20.36
C LYS A 447 -43.32 -29.65 -21.14
N THR A 448 -43.83 -29.74 -22.37
CA THR A 448 -44.05 -28.57 -23.23
C THR A 448 -45.42 -27.94 -23.03
N THR A 449 -46.44 -28.73 -22.76
CA THR A 449 -47.82 -28.25 -22.56
C THR A 449 -48.20 -28.11 -21.09
N HIS A 450 -47.37 -28.59 -20.16
CA HIS A 450 -47.65 -28.63 -18.73
C HIS A 450 -48.96 -29.34 -18.36
N THR A 451 -49.41 -30.29 -19.20
CA THR A 451 -50.67 -31.01 -18.99
C THR A 451 -50.50 -32.52 -19.11
N LEU A 452 -51.27 -33.25 -18.31
CA LEU A 452 -51.43 -34.69 -18.48
C LEU A 452 -52.45 -34.97 -19.59
N SER A 453 -52.23 -36.02 -20.38
CA SER A 453 -53.24 -36.50 -21.34
C SER A 453 -54.62 -36.71 -20.66
N PRO A 454 -55.74 -36.44 -21.34
CA PRO A 454 -57.08 -36.61 -20.77
C PRO A 454 -57.32 -38.01 -20.17
N GLU A 455 -56.73 -39.05 -20.77
CA GLU A 455 -56.78 -40.42 -20.28
C GLU A 455 -55.99 -40.59 -18.96
N ALA A 456 -54.80 -40.00 -18.86
CA ALA A 456 -54.01 -39.99 -17.63
C ALA A 456 -54.70 -39.19 -16.52
N GLN A 457 -55.33 -38.06 -16.83
CA GLN A 457 -56.14 -37.30 -15.87
C GLN A 457 -57.31 -38.15 -15.34
N LYS A 458 -58.05 -38.84 -16.21
CA LYS A 458 -59.19 -39.70 -15.81
C LYS A 458 -58.75 -40.89 -14.94
N LEU A 459 -57.60 -41.48 -15.26
CA LEU A 459 -56.97 -42.54 -14.48
C LEU A 459 -56.54 -42.02 -13.10
N ASN A 460 -55.83 -40.89 -13.05
CA ASN A 460 -55.41 -40.24 -11.81
C ASN A 460 -56.60 -39.86 -10.92
N LEU A 461 -57.69 -39.34 -11.49
CA LEU A 461 -58.92 -39.03 -10.75
C LEU A 461 -59.58 -40.28 -10.13
N SER A 462 -59.59 -41.39 -10.87
CA SER A 462 -60.16 -42.66 -10.41
C SER A 462 -59.30 -43.27 -9.29
N ILE A 463 -57.98 -43.17 -9.41
CA ILE A 463 -57.02 -43.60 -8.39
C ILE A 463 -57.08 -42.70 -7.15
N ALA A 464 -57.19 -41.37 -7.31
CA ALA A 464 -57.38 -40.45 -6.18
C ALA A 464 -58.64 -40.78 -5.39
N SER A 465 -59.75 -41.12 -6.07
CA SER A 465 -60.98 -41.55 -5.41
C SER A 465 -60.82 -42.87 -4.65
N TYR A 466 -59.96 -43.78 -5.10
CA TYR A 466 -59.69 -45.06 -4.45
C TYR A 466 -58.78 -44.91 -3.23
N LEU A 467 -57.65 -44.18 -3.38
CA LEU A 467 -56.67 -43.92 -2.32
C LEU A 467 -57.23 -43.09 -1.16
N THR A 468 -58.36 -42.40 -1.37
CA THR A 468 -59.03 -41.58 -0.35
C THR A 468 -60.11 -42.31 0.44
N SER A 469 -60.23 -43.64 0.27
CA SER A 469 -61.02 -44.50 1.16
C SER A 469 -60.36 -44.60 2.56
N PRO A 470 -61.14 -44.65 3.67
CA PRO A 470 -60.60 -44.62 5.04
C PRO A 470 -59.46 -45.62 5.36
N PRO A 471 -59.47 -46.89 4.91
CA PRO A 471 -58.37 -47.82 5.18
C PRO A 471 -57.10 -47.55 4.36
N CYS A 472 -57.18 -46.74 3.30
CA CYS A 472 -56.05 -46.48 2.40
C CYS A 472 -55.25 -45.22 2.77
N ILE A 473 -55.77 -44.32 3.61
CA ILE A 473 -55.10 -43.05 3.96
C ILE A 473 -53.77 -43.28 4.72
N GLN A 474 -53.66 -44.34 5.53
CA GLN A 474 -52.37 -44.71 6.16
C GLN A 474 -51.34 -45.22 5.14
N HIS A 475 -51.80 -45.92 4.10
CA HIS A 475 -50.93 -46.41 3.03
C HIS A 475 -50.54 -45.30 2.05
N LEU A 476 -51.39 -44.28 1.88
CA LEU A 476 -51.15 -43.14 1.02
C LEU A 476 -49.86 -42.39 1.38
N PHE A 477 -49.54 -42.19 2.67
CA PHE A 477 -48.30 -41.52 3.07
C PHE A 477 -47.05 -42.33 2.71
N TYR A 478 -47.09 -43.66 2.89
CA TYR A 478 -46.01 -44.54 2.47
C TYR A 478 -45.85 -44.55 0.94
N PHE A 479 -46.98 -44.49 0.24
CA PHE A 479 -47.08 -44.52 -1.21
C PHE A 479 -46.65 -43.22 -1.88
N LEU A 480 -46.96 -42.09 -1.27
CA LEU A 480 -46.50 -40.75 -1.64
C LEU A 480 -45.09 -40.44 -1.12
N ALA A 481 -44.45 -41.37 -0.40
CA ALA A 481 -43.06 -41.27 0.05
C ALA A 481 -42.13 -42.24 -0.69
N THR A 482 -42.68 -43.11 -1.56
CA THR A 482 -41.89 -44.11 -2.27
C THR A 482 -41.17 -43.43 -3.44
N VAL A 483 -39.84 -43.37 -3.35
CA VAL A 483 -38.95 -42.84 -4.39
C VAL A 483 -38.80 -43.90 -5.49
N ASN A 484 -38.84 -43.48 -6.75
CA ASN A 484 -38.49 -44.38 -7.87
C ASN A 484 -36.97 -44.52 -7.96
N GLU A 485 -36.45 -45.75 -8.05
CA GLU A 485 -35.01 -46.03 -8.09
C GLU A 485 -34.30 -45.45 -9.34
N ASP A 486 -35.06 -45.12 -10.41
CA ASP A 486 -34.49 -44.71 -11.70
C ASP A 486 -34.50 -43.18 -11.98
N ASP A 487 -35.26 -42.36 -11.24
CA ASP A 487 -35.49 -40.93 -11.60
C ASP A 487 -35.41 -39.95 -10.42
N ASP A 488 -35.14 -40.41 -9.19
CA ASP A 488 -35.09 -39.60 -7.95
C ASP A 488 -36.33 -38.71 -7.67
N ILE A 489 -37.44 -38.97 -8.37
CA ILE A 489 -38.68 -38.20 -8.27
C ILE A 489 -39.70 -39.03 -7.47
N ASN A 490 -40.19 -38.49 -6.37
CA ASN A 490 -41.27 -39.10 -5.62
C ASN A 490 -42.61 -38.91 -6.36
N LEU A 491 -43.52 -39.88 -6.33
CA LEU A 491 -44.86 -39.83 -6.92
C LEU A 491 -45.63 -38.55 -6.56
N PHE A 492 -45.39 -38.02 -5.36
CA PHE A 492 -46.01 -36.79 -4.90
C PHE A 492 -45.48 -35.53 -5.62
N MET A 493 -44.23 -35.53 -6.05
CA MET A 493 -43.64 -34.45 -6.84
C MET A 493 -44.29 -34.32 -8.21
N LEU A 494 -44.69 -35.46 -8.80
CA LEU A 494 -45.49 -35.48 -10.02
C LEU A 494 -46.94 -35.03 -9.76
N ALA A 495 -47.50 -35.36 -8.59
CA ALA A 495 -48.83 -34.94 -8.17
C ALA A 495 -48.93 -33.41 -7.97
N ILE A 496 -47.86 -32.75 -7.53
CA ILE A 496 -47.79 -31.28 -7.40
C ILE A 496 -48.02 -30.58 -8.75
N ARG A 497 -47.71 -31.23 -9.87
CA ARG A 497 -47.87 -30.69 -11.23
C ARG A 497 -49.30 -30.83 -11.80
N ASP A 498 -50.22 -31.51 -11.10
CA ASP A 498 -51.64 -31.64 -11.46
C ASP A 498 -52.53 -31.07 -10.34
N GLU A 499 -52.95 -29.82 -10.51
CA GLU A 499 -53.80 -29.08 -9.56
C GLU A 499 -55.08 -29.82 -9.18
N LYS A 500 -55.73 -30.51 -10.13
CA LYS A 500 -57.01 -31.18 -9.89
C LYS A 500 -56.82 -32.42 -9.04
N PHE A 501 -55.78 -33.19 -9.36
CA PHE A 501 -55.40 -34.35 -8.56
C PHE A 501 -55.00 -33.93 -7.14
N LEU A 502 -54.17 -32.89 -7.03
CA LEU A 502 -53.73 -32.35 -5.75
C LEU A 502 -54.89 -31.83 -4.90
N ALA A 503 -55.83 -31.09 -5.49
CA ALA A 503 -57.01 -30.58 -4.77
C ALA A 503 -57.89 -31.70 -4.21
N ILE A 504 -58.07 -32.80 -4.94
CA ILE A 504 -58.86 -33.96 -4.49
C ILE A 504 -58.14 -34.69 -3.37
N LEU A 505 -56.82 -34.86 -3.51
CA LEU A 505 -55.97 -35.49 -2.51
C LEU A 505 -56.01 -34.70 -1.19
N LEU A 506 -55.79 -33.39 -1.25
CA LEU A 506 -55.72 -32.52 -0.07
C LEU A 506 -57.06 -32.40 0.65
N LYS A 507 -58.20 -32.39 -0.06
CA LYS A 507 -59.55 -32.35 0.55
C LYS A 507 -59.83 -33.46 1.56
N LYS A 508 -59.05 -34.55 1.51
CA LYS A 508 -59.22 -35.74 2.36
C LYS A 508 -58.19 -35.82 3.48
N LEU A 509 -57.17 -34.97 3.44
CA LEU A 509 -56.17 -34.84 4.50
C LEU A 509 -56.60 -33.76 5.49
N ASN A 510 -56.49 -34.08 6.78
CA ASN A 510 -56.63 -33.06 7.82
C ASN A 510 -55.41 -32.11 7.80
N PRO A 511 -55.47 -30.94 8.46
CA PRO A 511 -54.42 -29.94 8.32
C PRO A 511 -53.02 -30.40 8.77
N TRP A 512 -52.91 -31.29 9.76
CA TRP A 512 -51.64 -31.85 10.23
C TRP A 512 -51.05 -32.90 9.28
N GLN A 513 -51.92 -33.66 8.63
CA GLN A 513 -51.54 -34.57 7.56
C GLN A 513 -51.03 -33.78 6.35
N ARG A 514 -51.69 -32.67 5.99
CA ARG A 514 -51.20 -31.76 4.95
C ARG A 514 -49.83 -31.19 5.32
N TYR A 515 -49.64 -30.71 6.55
CA TYR A 515 -48.35 -30.25 7.05
C TYR A 515 -47.25 -31.31 6.92
N SER A 516 -47.52 -32.53 7.43
CA SER A 516 -46.56 -33.64 7.38
C SER A 516 -46.13 -33.93 5.94
N LEU A 517 -47.11 -33.95 5.04
CA LEU A 517 -46.90 -34.15 3.62
C LEU A 517 -46.04 -33.02 2.99
N MET A 518 -46.29 -31.77 3.32
CA MET A 518 -45.49 -30.64 2.81
C MET A 518 -44.08 -30.58 3.39
N SER A 519 -43.87 -31.12 4.59
CA SER A 519 -42.57 -31.16 5.25
C SER A 519 -41.65 -32.27 4.74
N MET A 520 -42.20 -33.22 3.96
CA MET A 520 -41.43 -34.29 3.33
C MET A 520 -40.38 -33.70 2.39
N GLN A 521 -39.15 -34.19 2.52
CA GLN A 521 -38.00 -33.77 1.71
C GLN A 521 -37.67 -34.84 0.67
N ASP A 522 -37.24 -34.41 -0.52
CA ASP A 522 -36.64 -35.28 -1.51
C ASP A 522 -35.16 -35.59 -1.18
N GLU A 523 -34.47 -36.35 -2.03
CA GLU A 523 -33.06 -36.71 -1.82
C GLU A 523 -32.12 -35.50 -1.86
N GLN A 524 -32.53 -34.44 -2.56
CA GLN A 524 -31.84 -33.15 -2.58
C GLN A 524 -32.19 -32.27 -1.36
N LYS A 525 -32.96 -32.83 -0.41
CA LYS A 525 -33.47 -32.18 0.81
C LYS A 525 -34.47 -31.05 0.57
N TYR A 526 -35.00 -30.91 -0.64
CA TYR A 526 -36.08 -29.96 -0.93
C TYR A 526 -37.39 -30.48 -0.40
N SER A 527 -38.06 -29.67 0.43
CA SER A 527 -39.42 -30.01 0.84
C SER A 527 -40.38 -29.92 -0.35
N VAL A 528 -41.48 -30.65 -0.27
CA VAL A 528 -42.60 -30.54 -1.22
C VAL A 528 -43.01 -29.09 -1.44
N LEU A 529 -43.07 -28.30 -0.37
CA LEU A 529 -43.42 -26.88 -0.45
C LEU A 529 -42.45 -26.12 -1.37
N VAL A 530 -41.14 -26.40 -1.25
CA VAL A 530 -40.09 -25.77 -2.07
C VAL A 530 -40.23 -26.17 -3.52
N ARG A 531 -40.56 -27.43 -3.77
CA ARG A 531 -40.75 -27.94 -5.13
C ARG A 531 -42.01 -27.38 -5.79
N ALA A 532 -43.09 -27.22 -5.02
CA ALA A 532 -44.27 -26.49 -5.47
C ALA A 532 -43.93 -25.04 -5.84
N ILE A 533 -43.10 -24.36 -5.05
CA ILE A 533 -42.60 -23.01 -5.36
C ILE A 533 -41.80 -22.98 -6.68
N PHE A 534 -40.97 -23.99 -6.95
CA PHE A 534 -40.18 -24.06 -8.18
C PHE A 534 -41.01 -24.41 -9.42
N GLU A 535 -41.86 -25.44 -9.30
CA GLU A 535 -42.36 -26.19 -10.45
C GLU A 535 -43.85 -26.02 -10.72
N ALA A 536 -44.66 -25.70 -9.70
CA ALA A 536 -46.12 -25.63 -9.83
C ALA A 536 -46.74 -24.51 -8.95
N PRO A 537 -46.50 -23.24 -9.29
CA PRO A 537 -46.95 -22.11 -8.49
C PRO A 537 -48.47 -22.05 -8.27
N GLN A 538 -49.27 -22.48 -9.25
CA GLN A 538 -50.73 -22.49 -9.10
C GLN A 538 -51.19 -23.48 -8.04
N SER A 539 -50.49 -24.61 -7.89
CA SER A 539 -50.76 -25.63 -6.87
C SER A 539 -50.49 -25.14 -5.45
N LEU A 540 -49.71 -24.07 -5.28
CA LEU A 540 -49.36 -23.53 -3.97
C LEU A 540 -50.58 -22.97 -3.21
N GLU A 541 -51.51 -22.31 -3.89
CA GLU A 541 -52.76 -21.83 -3.25
C GLU A 541 -53.57 -23.00 -2.67
N ILE A 542 -53.62 -24.11 -3.40
CA ILE A 542 -54.34 -25.32 -3.00
C ILE A 542 -53.62 -26.02 -1.84
N LEU A 543 -52.28 -26.06 -1.86
CA LEU A 543 -51.45 -26.63 -0.79
C LEU A 543 -51.56 -25.86 0.51
N LEU A 544 -51.63 -24.53 0.43
CA LEU A 544 -51.72 -23.65 1.59
C LEU A 544 -53.13 -23.51 2.15
N ALA A 545 -54.16 -23.86 1.38
CA ALA A 545 -55.54 -23.82 1.83
C ALA A 545 -55.76 -24.70 3.08
N ASP A 546 -56.48 -24.17 4.06
CA ASP A 546 -56.85 -24.81 5.34
C ASP A 546 -55.69 -25.26 6.26
N LEU A 547 -54.45 -24.81 6.02
CA LEU A 547 -53.36 -25.04 6.98
C LEU A 547 -53.48 -24.12 8.19
N PRO A 548 -53.22 -24.61 9.42
CA PRO A 548 -53.09 -23.74 10.57
C PRO A 548 -51.83 -22.88 10.42
N VAL A 549 -51.89 -21.66 10.92
CA VAL A 549 -50.81 -20.67 10.90
C VAL A 549 -49.48 -21.26 11.44
N ILE A 550 -49.57 -22.06 12.52
CA ILE A 550 -48.42 -22.76 13.13
C ILE A 550 -47.73 -23.70 12.14
N ALA A 551 -48.48 -24.38 11.27
CA ALA A 551 -47.93 -25.26 10.25
C ALA A 551 -47.22 -24.46 9.15
N ILE A 552 -47.76 -23.29 8.77
CA ILE A 552 -47.14 -22.39 7.79
C ILE A 552 -45.82 -21.83 8.35
N ASP A 553 -45.80 -21.36 9.60
CA ASP A 553 -44.57 -20.89 10.28
C ASP A 553 -43.50 -21.98 10.30
N ALA A 554 -43.86 -23.20 10.68
CA ALA A 554 -42.93 -24.32 10.75
C ALA A 554 -42.37 -24.73 9.37
N LEU A 555 -43.21 -24.73 8.32
CA LEU A 555 -42.76 -25.03 6.96
C LEU A 555 -41.84 -23.95 6.40
N LEU A 556 -42.15 -22.67 6.64
CA LEU A 556 -41.31 -21.56 6.17
C LEU A 556 -39.98 -21.49 6.91
N SER A 557 -39.96 -21.87 8.19
CA SER A 557 -38.76 -21.97 9.02
C SER A 557 -37.89 -23.20 8.71
N GLN A 558 -38.38 -24.14 7.90
CA GLN A 558 -37.66 -25.37 7.61
C GLN A 558 -36.38 -25.09 6.82
N MET A 559 -35.24 -25.51 7.36
CA MET A 559 -33.96 -25.49 6.67
C MET A 559 -33.93 -26.55 5.58
N ILE A 560 -33.64 -26.14 4.35
CA ILE A 560 -33.54 -27.00 3.17
C ILE A 560 -32.10 -27.42 2.95
N THR A 561 -31.22 -26.41 3.00
CA THR A 561 -29.78 -26.57 2.99
C THR A 561 -29.23 -25.85 4.22
N PRO A 562 -27.99 -26.11 4.64
CA PRO A 562 -27.34 -25.38 5.74
C PRO A 562 -27.45 -23.85 5.62
N ASN A 563 -27.62 -23.34 4.39
CA ASN A 563 -27.62 -21.91 4.11
C ASN A 563 -28.98 -21.34 3.66
N HIS A 564 -30.03 -22.16 3.51
CA HIS A 564 -31.31 -21.68 2.95
C HIS A 564 -32.53 -22.31 3.64
N THR A 565 -33.43 -21.44 4.11
CA THR A 565 -34.79 -21.77 4.54
C THR A 565 -35.75 -21.87 3.35
N CYS A 566 -36.93 -22.46 3.55
CA CYS A 566 -38.00 -22.43 2.56
C CYS A 566 -38.45 -21.01 2.21
N LEU A 567 -38.41 -20.10 3.18
CA LEU A 567 -38.66 -18.69 2.93
C LEU A 567 -37.61 -18.08 1.98
N ASP A 568 -36.31 -18.39 2.15
CA ASP A 568 -35.24 -17.89 1.28
C ASP A 568 -35.45 -18.30 -0.17
N VAL A 569 -35.82 -19.56 -0.39
CA VAL A 569 -36.06 -20.09 -1.74
C VAL A 569 -37.30 -19.45 -2.37
N ALA A 570 -38.38 -19.27 -1.60
CA ALA A 570 -39.58 -18.57 -2.04
C ALA A 570 -39.28 -17.13 -2.47
N LEU A 571 -38.54 -16.39 -1.63
CA LEU A 571 -38.14 -15.01 -1.85
C LEU A 571 -37.29 -14.85 -3.12
N GLN A 572 -36.37 -15.79 -3.36
CA GLN A 572 -35.45 -15.71 -4.50
C GLN A 572 -36.12 -16.05 -5.84
N LYS A 573 -37.02 -17.03 -5.85
CA LYS A 573 -37.52 -17.60 -7.11
C LYS A 573 -38.87 -17.04 -7.51
N ARG A 574 -39.76 -16.75 -6.54
CA ARG A 574 -41.17 -16.43 -6.82
C ARG A 574 -41.77 -15.49 -5.75
N PRO A 575 -41.28 -14.25 -5.64
CA PRO A 575 -41.68 -13.34 -4.54
C PRO A 575 -43.16 -12.95 -4.54
N HIS A 576 -43.87 -13.01 -5.67
CA HIS A 576 -45.31 -12.70 -5.72
C HIS A 576 -46.16 -13.64 -4.84
N PHE A 577 -45.68 -14.86 -4.58
CA PHE A 577 -46.39 -15.84 -3.74
C PHE A 577 -46.27 -15.56 -2.25
N LEU A 578 -45.42 -14.62 -1.85
CA LEU A 578 -45.30 -14.20 -0.46
C LEU A 578 -46.60 -13.61 0.08
N ASN A 579 -47.43 -12.99 -0.78
CA ASN A 579 -48.72 -12.49 -0.32
C ASN A 579 -49.60 -13.63 0.21
N LEU A 580 -49.59 -14.79 -0.45
CA LEU A 580 -50.35 -15.96 -0.02
C LEU A 580 -49.76 -16.59 1.25
N LEU A 581 -48.43 -16.66 1.35
CA LEU A 581 -47.72 -17.26 2.47
C LEU A 581 -47.77 -16.40 3.75
N LEU A 582 -47.72 -15.07 3.61
CA LEU A 582 -47.58 -14.14 4.73
C LEU A 582 -48.90 -13.52 5.17
N LYS A 583 -49.96 -13.53 4.35
CA LYS A 583 -51.23 -12.86 4.65
C LYS A 583 -51.92 -13.38 5.91
N ASN A 584 -51.71 -14.66 6.24
CA ASN A 584 -52.34 -15.30 7.39
C ASN A 584 -51.45 -15.34 8.65
N LEU A 585 -50.21 -14.81 8.56
CA LEU A 585 -49.29 -14.78 9.70
C LEU A 585 -49.49 -13.51 10.53
N GLU A 586 -49.38 -13.63 11.85
CA GLU A 586 -49.35 -12.48 12.76
C GLU A 586 -48.00 -11.76 12.72
N THR A 587 -47.98 -10.52 13.22
CA THR A 587 -46.78 -9.66 13.24
C THR A 587 -45.56 -10.34 13.88
N ASN A 588 -45.75 -11.04 15.00
CA ASN A 588 -44.65 -11.72 15.69
C ASN A 588 -44.07 -12.88 14.87
N GLU A 589 -44.91 -13.60 14.12
CA GLU A 589 -44.49 -14.73 13.28
C GLU A 589 -43.75 -14.23 12.04
N LYS A 590 -44.25 -13.18 11.38
CA LYS A 590 -43.55 -12.51 10.28
C LYS A 590 -42.18 -12.02 10.72
N ILE A 591 -42.11 -11.32 11.87
CA ILE A 591 -40.84 -10.81 12.40
C ILE A 591 -39.90 -11.98 12.69
N LYS A 592 -40.37 -13.05 13.36
CA LYS A 592 -39.57 -14.24 13.66
C LYS A 592 -38.98 -14.83 12.37
N LEU A 593 -39.81 -15.10 11.36
CA LEU A 593 -39.40 -15.68 10.09
C LEU A 593 -38.33 -14.85 9.37
N PHE A 594 -38.55 -13.54 9.21
CA PHE A 594 -37.57 -12.65 8.56
C PHE A 594 -36.31 -12.38 9.41
N SER A 595 -36.28 -12.85 10.66
CA SER A 595 -35.14 -12.70 11.57
C SER A 595 -34.36 -13.98 11.80
N MET A 596 -34.78 -15.10 11.21
CA MET A 596 -34.03 -16.34 11.27
C MET A 596 -32.78 -16.20 10.41
N SER A 597 -31.61 -16.30 11.03
CA SER A 597 -30.35 -16.33 10.29
C SER A 597 -29.98 -17.76 9.92
N ASN A 598 -29.43 -17.95 8.73
CA ASN A 598 -28.80 -19.21 8.34
C ASN A 598 -27.46 -19.44 9.09
N ASP A 599 -26.77 -20.54 8.80
CA ASP A 599 -25.49 -20.91 9.43
C ASP A 599 -24.37 -19.88 9.20
N GLN A 600 -24.52 -19.02 8.19
CA GLN A 600 -23.60 -17.92 7.89
C GLN A 600 -23.98 -16.61 8.58
N GLY A 601 -25.12 -16.54 9.27
CA GLY A 601 -25.60 -15.34 9.93
C GLY A 601 -26.44 -14.42 9.05
N PHE A 602 -26.88 -14.86 7.85
CA PHE A 602 -27.75 -14.09 6.97
C PHE A 602 -29.23 -14.41 7.20
N THR A 603 -30.01 -13.38 7.43
CA THR A 603 -31.48 -13.41 7.39
C THR A 603 -32.03 -13.42 5.95
N PRO A 604 -33.27 -13.89 5.74
CA PRO A 604 -33.91 -13.83 4.42
C PRO A 604 -33.93 -12.42 3.82
N LEU A 605 -34.08 -11.41 4.68
CA LEU A 605 -34.08 -10.02 4.25
C LEU A 605 -32.68 -9.55 3.83
N SER A 606 -31.62 -9.92 4.55
CA SER A 606 -30.26 -9.51 4.17
C SER A 606 -29.79 -10.18 2.90
N GLN A 607 -30.18 -11.43 2.64
CA GLN A 607 -29.90 -12.11 1.38
C GLN A 607 -30.52 -11.38 0.19
N LEU A 608 -31.78 -10.94 0.32
CA LEU A 608 -32.45 -10.16 -0.73
C LEU A 608 -31.77 -8.82 -0.99
N ILE A 609 -31.35 -8.14 0.08
CA ILE A 609 -30.64 -6.86 0.02
C ILE A 609 -29.28 -7.05 -0.66
N TYR A 610 -28.49 -8.03 -0.23
CA TYR A 610 -27.15 -8.30 -0.77
C TYR A 610 -27.20 -8.66 -2.27
N ARG A 611 -28.22 -9.43 -2.67
CA ARG A 611 -28.46 -9.79 -4.08
C ARG A 611 -29.15 -8.69 -4.89
N GLN A 612 -29.46 -7.54 -4.28
CA GLN A 612 -30.13 -6.41 -4.91
C GLN A 612 -31.45 -6.78 -5.62
N ASN A 613 -32.20 -7.74 -5.08
CA ASN A 613 -33.47 -8.17 -5.67
C ASN A 613 -34.60 -7.18 -5.30
N THR A 614 -34.62 -6.04 -5.99
CA THR A 614 -35.52 -4.91 -5.75
C THR A 614 -37.00 -5.29 -5.89
N ALA A 615 -37.34 -6.21 -6.80
CA ALA A 615 -38.70 -6.68 -7.00
C ALA A 615 -39.22 -7.47 -5.79
N ALA A 616 -38.41 -8.42 -5.28
CA ALA A 616 -38.75 -9.18 -4.08
C ALA A 616 -38.81 -8.28 -2.84
N LEU A 617 -37.83 -7.38 -2.67
CA LEU A 617 -37.82 -6.42 -1.57
C LEU A 617 -39.07 -5.54 -1.59
N LYS A 618 -39.47 -5.01 -2.75
CA LYS A 618 -40.69 -4.20 -2.87
C LYS A 618 -41.92 -4.97 -2.39
N ILE A 619 -42.08 -6.23 -2.82
CA ILE A 619 -43.21 -7.08 -2.41
C ILE A 619 -43.16 -7.36 -0.90
N VAL A 620 -42.01 -7.75 -0.36
CA VAL A 620 -41.84 -8.02 1.08
C VAL A 620 -42.21 -6.79 1.89
N PHE A 621 -41.67 -5.62 1.55
CA PHE A 621 -41.98 -4.39 2.27
C PHE A 621 -43.46 -4.04 2.14
N GLU A 622 -44.07 -4.12 0.95
CA GLU A 622 -45.52 -3.89 0.77
C GLU A 622 -46.41 -4.83 1.62
N LEU A 623 -45.95 -6.06 1.93
CA LEU A 623 -46.66 -7.04 2.77
C LEU A 623 -46.43 -6.87 4.27
N LEU A 624 -45.40 -6.12 4.66
CA LEU A 624 -45.09 -5.80 6.05
C LEU A 624 -45.73 -4.46 6.44
N THR A 625 -46.27 -4.40 7.66
CA THR A 625 -46.71 -3.13 8.26
C THR A 625 -45.51 -2.21 8.52
N ILE A 626 -45.76 -0.90 8.69
CA ILE A 626 -44.69 0.07 8.98
C ILE A 626 -43.92 -0.33 10.25
N GLU A 627 -44.62 -0.80 11.29
CA GLU A 627 -43.99 -1.25 12.53
C GLU A 627 -43.15 -2.52 12.35
N GLU A 628 -43.63 -3.50 11.56
CA GLU A 628 -42.88 -4.70 11.21
C GLU A 628 -41.58 -4.37 10.46
N ARG A 629 -41.66 -3.48 9.45
CA ARG A 629 -40.49 -3.01 8.70
C ARG A 629 -39.49 -2.33 9.64
N PHE A 630 -39.96 -1.48 10.55
CA PHE A 630 -39.12 -0.78 11.51
C PHE A 630 -38.38 -1.76 12.42
N ILE A 631 -39.08 -2.73 13.01
CA ILE A 631 -38.46 -3.74 13.90
C ILE A 631 -37.42 -4.57 13.15
N LEU A 632 -37.71 -5.01 11.91
CA LEU A 632 -36.80 -5.82 11.12
C LEU A 632 -35.55 -5.05 10.69
N LEU A 633 -35.70 -3.82 10.21
CA LEU A 633 -34.57 -2.97 9.82
C LEU A 633 -33.63 -2.67 11.00
N ARG A 634 -34.16 -2.73 12.22
CA ARG A 634 -33.38 -2.52 13.45
C ARG A 634 -32.51 -3.70 13.87
N LYS A 635 -32.75 -4.89 13.34
CA LYS A 635 -31.99 -6.09 13.69
C LYS A 635 -30.58 -6.07 13.08
N ILE A 636 -29.64 -6.67 13.80
CA ILE A 636 -28.26 -6.86 13.39
C ILE A 636 -28.18 -8.20 12.65
N ASP A 637 -27.53 -8.20 11.49
CA ASP A 637 -27.29 -9.34 10.62
C ASP A 637 -25.78 -9.46 10.33
N MET A 638 -25.27 -10.68 10.13
CA MET A 638 -23.82 -10.97 10.06
C MET A 638 -23.06 -10.53 11.34
N PRO A 639 -21.75 -10.82 11.53
CA PRO A 639 -21.00 -10.14 12.58
C PRO A 639 -20.95 -8.64 12.28
N ASN A 640 -21.94 -7.91 12.83
CA ASN A 640 -22.00 -6.47 13.05
C ASN A 640 -22.57 -5.56 11.94
N LYS A 641 -23.51 -5.99 11.07
CA LYS A 641 -24.18 -5.06 10.11
C LYS A 641 -25.69 -4.98 10.33
N HIS A 642 -26.23 -3.79 10.55
CA HIS A 642 -27.69 -3.62 10.61
C HIS A 642 -28.32 -3.79 9.21
N LEU A 643 -29.49 -4.43 9.15
CA LEU A 643 -30.26 -4.58 7.91
C LEU A 643 -30.55 -3.24 7.22
N PHE A 644 -30.84 -2.21 8.02
CA PHE A 644 -30.95 -0.82 7.56
C PHE A 644 -29.74 -0.36 6.73
N LEU A 645 -28.52 -0.62 7.22
CA LEU A 645 -27.29 -0.20 6.56
C LEU A 645 -27.06 -1.00 5.27
N LEU A 646 -27.33 -2.30 5.28
CA LEU A 646 -27.27 -3.12 4.08
C LEU A 646 -28.25 -2.60 3.01
N LEU A 647 -29.49 -2.26 3.40
CA LEU A 647 -30.53 -1.78 2.48
C LEU A 647 -30.10 -0.46 1.84
N LEU A 648 -29.58 0.46 2.65
CA LEU A 648 -29.05 1.74 2.21
C LEU A 648 -27.88 1.56 1.22
N GLN A 649 -26.96 0.64 1.52
CA GLN A 649 -25.78 0.39 0.69
C GLN A 649 -26.12 -0.23 -0.67
N ASN A 650 -27.00 -1.24 -0.68
CA ASN A 650 -27.18 -2.09 -1.86
C ASN A 650 -28.39 -1.70 -2.70
N THR A 651 -29.44 -1.13 -2.10
CA THR A 651 -30.71 -0.83 -2.79
C THR A 651 -31.29 0.54 -2.38
N PRO A 652 -30.59 1.64 -2.69
CA PRO A 652 -30.95 2.99 -2.24
C PRO A 652 -32.37 3.43 -2.67
N GLY A 653 -32.82 3.07 -3.88
CA GLY A 653 -34.15 3.45 -4.36
C GLY A 653 -35.32 2.75 -3.63
N ILE A 654 -35.09 1.54 -3.09
CA ILE A 654 -36.09 0.88 -2.22
C ILE A 654 -36.14 1.59 -0.88
N PHE A 655 -34.98 1.95 -0.34
CA PHE A 655 -34.90 2.71 0.89
C PHE A 655 -35.61 4.06 0.77
N GLU A 656 -35.31 4.85 -0.25
CA GLU A 656 -35.94 6.16 -0.52
C GLU A 656 -37.46 6.07 -0.50
N ARG A 657 -38.01 5.07 -1.21
CA ARG A 657 -39.45 4.88 -1.32
C ARG A 657 -40.14 4.61 0.02
N PHE A 658 -39.52 3.83 0.90
CA PHE A 658 -40.14 3.40 2.16
C PHE A 658 -39.70 4.22 3.37
N PHE A 659 -38.64 5.02 3.24
CA PHE A 659 -38.14 5.81 4.36
C PHE A 659 -39.17 6.85 4.81
N ASP A 660 -39.85 7.49 3.85
CA ASP A 660 -40.89 8.49 4.11
C ASP A 660 -42.16 7.91 4.76
N ASP A 661 -42.36 6.59 4.72
CA ASP A 661 -43.49 5.93 5.41
C ASP A 661 -43.30 5.92 6.94
N PHE A 662 -42.05 6.01 7.44
CA PHE A 662 -41.77 5.97 8.86
C PHE A 662 -42.08 7.29 9.56
N SER A 663 -42.49 7.22 10.82
CA SER A 663 -42.66 8.41 11.66
C SER A 663 -41.32 9.11 11.91
N SER A 664 -41.35 10.39 12.30
CA SER A 664 -40.12 11.13 12.57
C SER A 664 -39.22 10.50 13.63
N GLU A 665 -39.84 9.87 14.64
CA GLU A 665 -39.14 9.14 15.69
C GLU A 665 -38.53 7.84 15.18
N GLN A 666 -39.22 7.12 14.30
CA GLN A 666 -38.73 5.88 13.69
C GLN A 666 -37.57 6.15 12.72
N GLN A 667 -37.70 7.15 11.85
CA GLN A 667 -36.61 7.58 10.96
C GLN A 667 -35.36 7.98 11.78
N LEU A 668 -35.55 8.76 12.85
CA LEU A 668 -34.46 9.13 13.75
C LEU A 668 -33.86 7.90 14.44
N ALA A 669 -34.68 6.99 14.94
CA ALA A 669 -34.23 5.78 15.59
C ALA A 669 -33.40 4.89 14.66
N LEU A 670 -33.81 4.73 13.38
CA LEU A 670 -33.05 4.00 12.37
C LEU A 670 -31.69 4.65 12.09
N LEU A 671 -31.67 5.97 11.92
CA LEU A 671 -30.44 6.73 11.66
C LEU A 671 -29.50 6.82 12.87
N THR A 672 -30.04 6.68 14.08
CA THR A 672 -29.27 6.74 15.33
C THR A 672 -28.98 5.38 15.93
N GLN A 673 -29.35 4.28 15.24
CA GLN A 673 -28.94 2.96 15.71
C GLN A 673 -27.42 2.86 15.75
N THR A 674 -26.92 2.67 16.96
CA THR A 674 -25.49 2.74 17.24
C THR A 674 -24.87 1.36 17.27
N HIS A 675 -23.86 1.16 16.42
CA HIS A 675 -22.82 0.15 16.58
C HIS A 675 -21.98 0.46 17.84
N LYS A 676 -21.18 -0.51 18.33
CA LYS A 676 -20.19 -0.29 19.42
C LYS A 676 -19.22 0.87 19.14
N THR A 677 -19.03 1.22 17.87
CA THR A 677 -18.42 2.48 17.41
C THR A 677 -19.47 3.26 16.59
N PRO A 678 -20.20 4.19 17.22
CA PRO A 678 -21.38 4.78 16.60
C PRO A 678 -21.01 5.81 15.52
N GLY A 679 -21.42 5.53 14.28
CA GLY A 679 -21.37 6.46 13.15
C GLY A 679 -20.61 5.93 11.92
N ASP A 680 -19.64 5.05 12.12
CA ASP A 680 -18.74 4.61 11.05
C ASP A 680 -19.47 3.91 9.89
N ALA A 681 -20.50 3.13 10.18
CA ALA A 681 -21.13 2.28 9.18
C ALA A 681 -22.11 3.03 8.25
N PHE A 682 -22.90 3.98 8.77
CA PHE A 682 -23.73 4.85 7.92
C PHE A 682 -22.84 5.74 7.04
N MET A 683 -21.75 6.27 7.61
CA MET A 683 -20.83 7.13 6.86
C MET A 683 -19.97 6.37 5.86
N TYR A 684 -19.57 5.13 6.16
CA TYR A 684 -18.93 4.25 5.17
C TYR A 684 -19.82 4.13 3.93
N ILE A 685 -21.12 3.97 4.13
CA ILE A 685 -22.07 3.83 3.02
C ILE A 685 -22.26 5.16 2.28
N VAL A 686 -22.44 6.26 3.01
CA VAL A 686 -22.56 7.60 2.45
C VAL A 686 -21.31 8.03 1.68
N ASN A 687 -20.12 7.69 2.18
CA ASN A 687 -18.86 8.00 1.51
C ASN A 687 -18.76 7.32 0.14
N ASN A 688 -19.28 6.09 0.04
CA ASN A 688 -19.35 5.37 -1.22
C ASN A 688 -20.51 5.82 -2.12
N LYS A 689 -21.52 6.52 -1.59
CA LYS A 689 -22.75 6.94 -2.29
C LYS A 689 -23.31 8.27 -1.74
N PRO A 690 -22.71 9.42 -2.11
CA PRO A 690 -23.06 10.74 -1.54
C PRO A 690 -24.52 11.17 -1.76
N GLU A 691 -25.13 10.73 -2.86
CA GLU A 691 -26.55 10.91 -3.16
C GLU A 691 -27.47 10.42 -2.03
N LEU A 692 -27.07 9.41 -1.26
CA LEU A 692 -27.83 8.92 -0.12
C LEU A 692 -27.87 9.91 1.03
N LEU A 693 -26.78 10.64 1.25
CA LEU A 693 -26.75 11.68 2.26
C LEU A 693 -27.64 12.87 1.85
N THR A 694 -27.67 13.19 0.55
CA THR A 694 -28.60 14.18 0.01
C THR A 694 -30.06 13.79 0.29
N MET A 695 -30.42 12.54 0.01
CA MET A 695 -31.77 12.02 0.26
C MET A 695 -32.11 12.05 1.76
N VAL A 696 -31.22 11.60 2.65
CA VAL A 696 -31.45 11.67 4.11
C VAL A 696 -31.59 13.11 4.59
N LEU A 697 -30.79 14.05 4.10
CA LEU A 697 -30.88 15.47 4.48
C LEU A 697 -32.11 16.18 3.92
N LYS A 698 -32.65 15.71 2.79
CA LYS A 698 -33.94 16.18 2.26
C LYS A 698 -35.15 15.64 3.03
N SER A 699 -34.99 14.56 3.80
CA SER A 699 -36.09 14.02 4.62
C SER A 699 -36.62 15.08 5.59
N LYS A 700 -37.94 15.08 5.79
CA LYS A 700 -38.63 16.01 6.70
C LYS A 700 -38.06 15.96 8.12
N VAL A 701 -37.60 14.78 8.55
CA VAL A 701 -37.01 14.58 9.88
C VAL A 701 -35.71 15.34 10.06
N MET A 702 -34.88 15.43 9.02
CA MET A 702 -33.66 16.23 9.11
C MET A 702 -33.94 17.73 9.10
N GLN A 703 -34.97 18.17 8.38
CA GLN A 703 -35.34 19.57 8.33
C GLN A 703 -36.00 20.05 9.63
N ASP A 704 -36.84 19.21 10.23
CA ASP A 704 -37.66 19.58 11.39
C ASP A 704 -36.97 19.28 12.75
N ASN A 705 -35.95 18.41 12.77
CA ASN A 705 -35.33 17.94 14.01
C ASN A 705 -33.85 18.35 14.13
N ALA A 706 -33.60 19.49 14.77
CA ALA A 706 -32.25 19.98 15.06
C ALA A 706 -31.40 18.97 15.87
N LEU A 707 -32.02 18.10 16.68
CA LEU A 707 -31.33 17.06 17.44
C LEU A 707 -30.90 15.89 16.54
N ALA A 708 -31.70 15.55 15.51
CA ALA A 708 -31.34 14.55 14.50
C ALA A 708 -30.11 14.97 13.71
N LEU A 709 -30.11 16.22 13.24
CA LEU A 709 -28.94 16.79 12.58
C LEU A 709 -27.75 16.86 13.54
N ARG A 710 -27.96 17.30 14.79
CA ARG A 710 -26.90 17.29 15.79
C ARG A 710 -26.30 15.89 15.92
N LEU A 711 -27.09 14.85 16.10
CA LEU A 711 -26.59 13.47 16.21
C LEU A 711 -25.82 13.01 14.96
N LEU A 712 -26.29 13.36 13.75
CA LEU A 712 -25.62 13.09 12.48
C LEU A 712 -24.35 13.94 12.24
N THR A 713 -24.17 15.02 12.98
CA THR A 713 -23.01 15.89 12.86
C THR A 713 -21.99 15.59 13.95
N GLN A 714 -22.43 15.35 15.19
CA GLN A 714 -21.54 15.05 16.32
C GLN A 714 -20.74 13.75 16.15
N LYS A 715 -21.38 12.69 15.63
CA LYS A 715 -20.82 11.33 15.60
C LYS A 715 -20.33 10.90 14.22
N THR A 716 -20.98 11.36 13.15
CA THR A 716 -20.85 10.77 11.82
C THR A 716 -20.05 11.65 10.87
N LEU A 717 -20.57 12.82 10.43
CA LEU A 717 -19.86 13.63 9.42
C LEU A 717 -18.45 14.04 9.86
N ILE A 718 -18.32 14.39 11.13
CA ILE A 718 -17.11 14.96 11.71
C ILE A 718 -16.12 13.90 12.17
N GLY A 719 -16.62 12.80 12.70
CA GLY A 719 -15.82 11.60 12.94
C GLY A 719 -15.22 11.11 11.64
N SER A 720 -16.01 11.01 10.57
CA SER A 720 -15.55 10.58 9.25
C SER A 720 -14.56 11.55 8.61
N LEU A 721 -14.83 12.86 8.60
CA LEU A 721 -13.87 13.87 8.13
C LEU A 721 -12.56 13.87 8.98
N ALA A 722 -12.63 13.51 10.26
CA ALA A 722 -11.44 13.41 11.11
C ALA A 722 -10.69 12.08 11.01
N ILE A 723 -11.37 10.99 10.66
CA ILE A 723 -10.85 9.61 10.66
C ILE A 723 -10.39 9.18 9.26
N TRP A 724 -10.82 9.86 8.17
CA TRP A 724 -10.57 9.42 6.79
C TRP A 724 -9.83 10.49 5.97
N PRO A 725 -8.50 10.61 6.12
CA PRO A 725 -7.65 11.46 5.27
C PRO A 725 -7.66 11.08 3.78
N ASP A 726 -8.09 9.85 3.45
CA ASP A 726 -7.97 9.27 2.10
C ASP A 726 -9.11 9.68 1.14
N ILE A 727 -10.01 10.57 1.55
CA ILE A 727 -11.06 11.09 0.68
C ILE A 727 -10.47 12.26 -0.12
N TYR A 728 -9.83 11.95 -1.25
CA TYR A 728 -9.31 12.94 -2.20
C TYR A 728 -10.43 13.76 -2.89
N ASN A 729 -11.68 13.28 -2.87
CA ASN A 729 -12.80 13.94 -3.52
C ASN A 729 -13.83 14.51 -2.52
N LEU A 730 -13.67 15.79 -2.16
CA LEU A 730 -14.64 16.53 -1.33
C LEU A 730 -15.83 17.08 -2.11
N SER A 731 -15.83 17.04 -3.45
CA SER A 731 -16.85 17.69 -4.29
C SER A 731 -18.30 17.28 -3.93
N PRO A 732 -18.62 15.98 -3.71
CA PRO A 732 -19.97 15.59 -3.33
C PRO A 732 -20.42 16.16 -1.98
N TYR A 733 -19.48 16.35 -1.04
CA TYR A 733 -19.76 16.96 0.24
C TYR A 733 -20.02 18.46 0.11
N PHE A 734 -19.29 19.16 -0.75
CA PHE A 734 -19.55 20.58 -1.02
C PHE A 734 -20.90 20.79 -1.71
N ASN A 735 -21.23 19.99 -2.73
CA ASN A 735 -22.54 20.01 -3.38
C ASN A 735 -23.68 19.79 -2.38
N LEU A 736 -23.45 18.94 -1.38
CA LEU A 736 -24.40 18.71 -0.32
C LEU A 736 -24.52 19.91 0.63
N LEU A 737 -23.40 20.48 1.07
CA LEU A 737 -23.38 21.67 1.91
C LEU A 737 -24.10 22.84 1.21
N GLU A 738 -23.97 22.96 -0.11
CA GLU A 738 -24.70 23.92 -0.94
C GLU A 738 -26.21 23.70 -0.99
N GLN A 739 -26.69 22.47 -0.77
CA GLN A 739 -28.12 22.16 -0.73
C GLN A 739 -28.76 22.35 0.65
N LEU A 740 -27.97 22.44 1.73
CA LEU A 740 -28.51 22.67 3.07
C LEU A 740 -29.17 24.03 3.19
N ASN A 741 -30.26 24.15 3.97
CA ASN A 741 -30.80 25.45 4.32
C ASN A 741 -29.79 26.27 5.14
N LEU A 742 -29.94 27.60 5.15
CA LEU A 742 -28.93 28.50 5.70
C LEU A 742 -28.67 28.29 7.21
N ASP A 743 -29.72 28.05 7.99
CA ASP A 743 -29.58 27.86 9.44
C ASP A 743 -28.89 26.53 9.78
N LEU A 744 -29.18 25.48 9.01
CA LEU A 744 -28.53 24.18 9.14
C LEU A 744 -27.06 24.26 8.77
N LEU A 745 -26.76 24.93 7.65
CA LEU A 745 -25.40 25.17 7.19
C LEU A 745 -24.59 25.93 8.26
N LYS A 746 -25.16 27.00 8.83
CA LYS A 746 -24.54 27.76 9.92
C LYS A 746 -24.23 26.85 11.10
N ASN A 747 -25.23 26.15 11.62
CA ASN A 747 -25.06 25.27 12.78
C ASN A 747 -23.99 24.19 12.54
N LEU A 748 -23.97 23.61 11.33
CA LEU A 748 -22.99 22.62 10.93
C LEU A 748 -21.57 23.20 10.89
N LEU A 749 -21.37 24.34 10.21
CA LEU A 749 -20.04 24.91 10.04
C LEU A 749 -19.41 25.37 11.37
N PHE A 750 -20.24 25.91 12.28
CA PHE A 750 -19.80 26.32 13.62
C PHE A 750 -19.64 25.16 14.60
N TYR A 751 -20.19 23.99 14.30
CA TYR A 751 -20.16 22.87 15.20
C TYR A 751 -18.71 22.44 15.48
N GLN A 752 -18.36 22.28 16.76
CA GLN A 752 -17.04 21.86 17.22
C GLN A 752 -17.00 20.37 17.59
N THR A 753 -15.99 19.67 17.06
CA THR A 753 -15.61 18.31 17.44
C THR A 753 -15.30 18.20 18.95
N ALA A 754 -15.17 16.96 19.46
CA ALA A 754 -14.60 16.73 20.79
C ALA A 754 -13.18 17.32 20.95
N GLN A 755 -12.42 17.48 19.86
CA GLN A 755 -11.12 18.15 19.82
C GLN A 755 -11.24 19.68 19.67
N GLN A 756 -12.44 20.24 19.78
CA GLN A 756 -12.77 21.66 19.59
C GLN A 756 -12.47 22.24 18.21
N LYS A 757 -12.14 21.42 17.21
CA LYS A 757 -12.04 21.84 15.81
C LYS A 757 -13.42 22.00 15.21
N SER A 758 -13.72 23.12 14.54
CA SER A 758 -14.98 23.26 13.84
C SER A 758 -14.99 22.46 12.53
N VAL A 759 -16.18 22.14 12.02
CA VAL A 759 -16.33 21.46 10.71
C VAL A 759 -15.64 22.27 9.62
N PHE A 760 -15.80 23.60 9.66
CA PHE A 760 -15.18 24.49 8.70
C PHE A 760 -13.65 24.40 8.71
N MET A 761 -13.00 24.30 9.87
CA MET A 761 -11.54 24.09 9.94
C MET A 761 -11.11 22.77 9.31
N GLN A 762 -11.89 21.71 9.52
CA GLN A 762 -11.58 20.40 8.94
C GLN A 762 -11.76 20.42 7.42
N LEU A 763 -12.78 21.11 6.91
CA LEU A 763 -12.94 21.31 5.47
C LEU A 763 -11.73 22.06 4.88
N ILE A 764 -11.22 23.10 5.55
CA ILE A 764 -10.01 23.80 5.11
C ILE A 764 -8.81 22.84 5.12
N LYS A 765 -8.63 22.06 6.18
CA LYS A 765 -7.52 21.11 6.31
C LYS A 765 -7.52 20.04 5.21
N LEU A 766 -8.71 19.52 4.86
CA LEU A 766 -8.86 18.44 3.90
C LEU A 766 -8.93 18.91 2.44
N SER A 767 -9.07 20.22 2.22
CA SER A 767 -9.18 20.80 0.88
C SER A 767 -7.86 20.78 0.09
N CYS A 768 -7.14 19.67 0.04
CA CYS A 768 -5.92 19.56 -0.77
C CYS A 768 -6.29 19.80 -2.25
N GLU A 769 -5.77 20.90 -2.81
CA GLU A 769 -5.73 21.29 -4.22
C GLU A 769 -7.05 21.64 -4.96
N ILE A 770 -8.22 21.03 -4.71
CA ILE A 770 -9.31 21.09 -5.70
C ILE A 770 -10.52 22.00 -5.37
N ASP A 771 -10.64 22.64 -4.20
CA ASP A 771 -11.92 23.34 -3.90
C ASP A 771 -11.92 24.79 -3.42
N ARG A 772 -11.12 25.64 -4.08
CA ARG A 772 -11.22 27.10 -3.95
C ARG A 772 -12.64 27.59 -4.28
N SER A 773 -13.26 27.04 -5.32
CA SER A 773 -14.59 27.46 -5.79
C SER A 773 -15.69 27.15 -4.79
N SER A 774 -15.75 25.95 -4.23
CA SER A 774 -16.84 25.59 -3.32
C SER A 774 -16.65 26.15 -1.93
N ILE A 775 -15.41 26.35 -1.44
CA ILE A 775 -15.21 27.13 -0.21
C ILE A 775 -15.70 28.57 -0.41
N ARG A 776 -15.44 29.18 -1.58
CA ARG A 776 -15.98 30.49 -1.91
C ARG A 776 -17.51 30.48 -1.98
N ALA A 777 -18.11 29.55 -2.72
CA ALA A 777 -19.56 29.43 -2.86
C ALA A 777 -20.24 29.23 -1.49
N LEU A 778 -19.69 28.35 -0.65
CA LEU A 778 -20.14 28.11 0.72
C LEU A 778 -20.14 29.39 1.56
N LEU A 779 -19.06 30.17 1.50
CA LEU A 779 -18.93 31.43 2.26
C LEU A 779 -19.87 32.51 1.71
N GLU A 780 -20.07 32.56 0.39
CA GLU A 780 -20.97 33.51 -0.28
C GLU A 780 -22.44 33.31 0.12
N ARG A 781 -22.83 32.09 0.50
CA ARG A 781 -24.17 31.80 1.08
C ARG A 781 -24.37 32.37 2.48
N LEU A 782 -23.29 32.66 3.22
CA LEU A 782 -23.36 33.23 4.56
C LEU A 782 -23.34 34.76 4.48
N ASP A 783 -24.16 35.41 5.32
CA ASP A 783 -24.07 36.84 5.55
C ASP A 783 -22.69 37.22 6.12
N LEU A 784 -22.28 38.47 5.89
CA LEU A 784 -20.93 38.95 6.23
C LEU A 784 -20.58 38.76 7.71
N GLN A 785 -21.55 38.95 8.62
CA GLN A 785 -21.30 38.82 10.07
C GLN A 785 -21.06 37.36 10.45
N THR A 786 -21.89 36.45 9.95
CA THR A 786 -21.74 35.00 10.14
C THR A 786 -20.41 34.51 9.57
N ARG A 787 -20.09 34.92 8.33
CA ARG A 787 -18.84 34.56 7.65
C ARG A 787 -17.62 34.98 8.46
N CYS A 788 -17.58 36.23 8.92
CA CYS A 788 -16.50 36.74 9.77
C CYS A 788 -16.38 35.94 11.08
N SER A 789 -17.51 35.63 11.72
CA SER A 789 -17.54 34.88 12.97
C SER A 789 -17.05 33.44 12.80
N LEU A 790 -17.37 32.82 11.67
CA LEU A 790 -16.93 31.47 11.32
C LEU A 790 -15.41 31.43 11.08
N ILE A 791 -14.89 32.38 10.30
CA ILE A 791 -13.46 32.46 10.00
C ILE A 791 -12.64 32.76 11.28
N LEU A 792 -13.18 33.57 12.19
CA LEU A 792 -12.55 33.92 13.47
C LEU A 792 -12.80 32.90 14.59
N GLN A 793 -13.54 31.83 14.32
CA GLN A 793 -13.72 30.74 15.27
C GLN A 793 -12.35 30.12 15.57
N LYS A 794 -12.10 29.86 16.84
CA LYS A 794 -10.83 29.31 17.33
C LYS A 794 -10.97 27.82 17.61
N ASP A 795 -9.98 27.06 17.21
CA ASP A 795 -9.86 25.65 17.61
C ASP A 795 -9.23 25.50 19.01
N SER A 796 -8.92 24.26 19.42
CA SER A 796 -8.23 23.98 20.70
C SER A 796 -6.82 24.57 20.77
N GLY A 797 -6.14 24.74 19.62
CA GLY A 797 -4.89 25.48 19.50
C GLY A 797 -5.07 27.01 19.53
N LYS A 798 -6.32 27.48 19.59
CA LYS A 798 -6.75 28.87 19.35
C LYS A 798 -6.31 29.42 18.00
N ASP A 799 -6.05 28.54 17.04
CA ASP A 799 -5.85 28.93 15.66
C ASP A 799 -7.20 29.15 15.01
N ASP A 800 -7.27 30.15 14.14
CA ASP A 800 -8.44 30.51 13.36
C ASP A 800 -8.34 29.93 11.94
N ALA A 801 -9.36 30.18 11.11
CA ALA A 801 -9.46 29.55 9.80
C ALA A 801 -8.36 30.05 8.85
N LEU A 802 -7.92 31.29 9.04
CA LEU A 802 -6.79 31.85 8.32
C LEU A 802 -5.49 31.08 8.61
N ARG A 803 -5.19 30.80 9.89
CA ARG A 803 -4.01 30.02 10.27
C ARG A 803 -4.08 28.56 9.84
N THR A 804 -5.28 27.98 9.93
CA THR A 804 -5.53 26.62 9.43
C THR A 804 -5.28 26.55 7.92
N ALA A 805 -5.75 27.53 7.15
CA ALA A 805 -5.45 27.63 5.72
C ALA A 805 -3.95 27.79 5.48
N ILE A 806 -3.24 28.64 6.21
CA ILE A 806 -1.78 28.77 6.07
C ILE A 806 -1.05 27.45 6.31
N THR A 807 -1.48 26.67 7.30
CA THR A 807 -0.82 25.42 7.67
C THR A 807 -1.04 24.31 6.65
N TYR A 808 -2.28 24.18 6.13
CA TYR A 808 -2.69 23.00 5.37
C TYR A 808 -3.06 23.29 3.92
N ASN A 809 -3.50 24.52 3.60
CA ASN A 809 -3.93 24.89 2.25
C ASN A 809 -3.86 26.41 1.99
N SER A 810 -2.67 26.93 1.65
CA SER A 810 -2.42 28.36 1.37
C SER A 810 -3.38 28.94 0.33
N ASN A 811 -3.81 28.10 -0.62
CA ASN A 811 -4.71 28.45 -1.70
C ASN A 811 -6.10 28.96 -1.24
N VAL A 812 -6.54 28.56 -0.05
CA VAL A 812 -7.81 28.99 0.54
C VAL A 812 -7.66 30.30 1.30
N PHE A 813 -6.44 30.66 1.72
CA PHE A 813 -6.18 31.88 2.48
C PHE A 813 -6.74 33.15 1.82
N PRO A 814 -6.54 33.42 0.52
CA PRO A 814 -7.05 34.65 -0.11
C PRO A 814 -8.58 34.73 -0.05
N ILE A 815 -9.28 33.61 -0.20
CA ILE A 815 -10.76 33.55 -0.15
C ILE A 815 -11.27 33.94 1.23
N LEU A 816 -10.64 33.38 2.27
CA LEU A 816 -10.99 33.71 3.66
C LEU A 816 -10.62 35.16 3.98
N PHE A 817 -9.48 35.64 3.50
CA PHE A 817 -8.97 36.96 3.82
C PHE A 817 -9.72 38.09 3.11
N ASP A 818 -10.13 37.88 1.86
CA ASP A 818 -10.96 38.80 1.07
C ASP A 818 -12.39 38.92 1.61
N SER A 819 -12.80 38.04 2.52
CA SER A 819 -14.10 38.12 3.22
C SER A 819 -14.18 39.25 4.25
N PHE A 820 -13.06 39.90 4.58
CA PHE A 820 -13.00 41.00 5.54
C PHE A 820 -12.84 42.35 4.85
N SER A 821 -13.41 43.41 5.42
CA SER A 821 -13.14 44.77 4.94
C SER A 821 -11.67 45.13 5.18
N ARG A 822 -11.12 46.10 4.40
CA ARG A 822 -9.73 46.57 4.58
C ARG A 822 -9.41 46.99 6.02
N SER A 823 -10.36 47.62 6.72
CA SER A 823 -10.16 48.02 8.13
C SER A 823 -10.15 46.82 9.09
N GLN A 824 -10.89 45.75 8.78
CA GLN A 824 -10.91 44.52 9.57
C GLN A 824 -9.66 43.66 9.33
N GLN A 825 -9.18 43.60 8.09
CA GLN A 825 -8.03 42.78 7.68
C GLN A 825 -6.81 42.99 8.59
N TYR A 826 -6.38 44.24 8.81
CA TYR A 826 -5.26 44.52 9.72
C TYR A 826 -5.53 44.06 11.15
N SER A 827 -6.72 44.33 11.70
CA SER A 827 -7.07 43.96 13.06
C SER A 827 -7.00 42.45 13.30
N ILE A 828 -7.33 41.66 12.28
CA ILE A 828 -7.31 40.20 12.33
C ILE A 828 -5.88 39.69 12.19
N LEU A 829 -5.12 40.23 11.23
CA LEU A 829 -3.71 39.89 11.07
C LEU A 829 -2.90 40.15 12.33
N ALA A 830 -3.23 41.21 13.08
CA ALA A 830 -2.56 41.59 14.33
C ALA A 830 -2.95 40.72 15.55
N LYS A 831 -4.06 39.98 15.50
CA LYS A 831 -4.46 39.08 16.61
C LYS A 831 -3.44 37.96 16.77
N LYS A 832 -3.13 37.60 18.03
CA LYS A 832 -2.18 36.53 18.38
C LYS A 832 -2.91 35.22 18.74
N ASN A 833 -2.31 34.07 18.38
CA ASN A 833 -2.76 32.74 18.84
C ASN A 833 -2.18 32.40 20.23
N ILE A 834 -2.32 31.15 20.71
CA ILE A 834 -1.74 30.73 22.02
C ILE A 834 -0.23 30.87 22.10
N LEU A 835 0.46 30.79 20.96
CA LEU A 835 1.92 30.91 20.88
C LEU A 835 2.37 32.38 20.80
N GLY A 836 1.43 33.33 20.81
CA GLY A 836 1.74 34.75 20.63
C GLY A 836 1.97 35.14 19.16
N GLN A 837 1.72 34.24 18.21
CA GLN A 837 2.00 34.46 16.80
C GLN A 837 0.83 35.20 16.13
N ASN A 838 1.15 36.28 15.44
CA ASN A 838 0.23 36.91 14.50
C ASN A 838 0.15 36.09 13.20
N VAL A 839 -0.74 36.44 12.27
CA VAL A 839 -0.96 35.62 11.05
C VAL A 839 0.29 35.57 10.17
N LEU A 840 1.02 36.68 10.03
CA LEU A 840 2.27 36.75 9.26
C LEU A 840 3.39 35.90 9.88
N ALA A 841 3.51 35.90 11.21
CA ALA A 841 4.45 35.07 11.94
C ALA A 841 4.14 33.57 11.76
N HIS A 842 2.85 33.21 11.64
CA HIS A 842 2.43 31.84 11.37
C HIS A 842 2.74 31.43 9.91
N ALA A 843 2.51 32.31 8.94
CA ALA A 843 2.93 32.13 7.55
C ALA A 843 4.45 31.90 7.43
N ALA A 844 5.26 32.68 8.14
CA ALA A 844 6.71 32.52 8.16
C ALA A 844 7.20 31.17 8.73
N ILE A 845 6.32 30.39 9.38
CA ILE A 845 6.63 29.04 9.87
C ILE A 845 6.19 28.00 8.84
N TYR A 846 4.96 28.08 8.35
CA TYR A 846 4.34 26.98 7.60
C TYR A 846 4.29 27.19 6.09
N ASN A 847 3.94 28.39 5.61
CA ASN A 847 3.73 28.64 4.18
C ASN A 847 3.88 30.13 3.84
N ASP A 848 4.77 30.44 2.91
CA ASP A 848 5.11 31.80 2.49
C ASP A 848 4.32 32.31 1.27
N GLU A 849 3.59 31.44 0.55
CA GLU A 849 2.83 31.81 -0.65
C GLU A 849 1.75 32.86 -0.36
N CYS A 850 1.14 32.80 0.83
CA CYS A 850 0.08 33.73 1.22
C CYS A 850 0.56 35.12 1.62
N VAL A 851 1.89 35.35 1.72
CA VAL A 851 2.39 36.63 2.24
C VAL A 851 2.10 37.80 1.31
N ASN A 852 2.10 37.57 0.00
CA ASN A 852 1.70 38.60 -0.96
C ASN A 852 0.24 39.04 -0.75
N ASP A 853 -0.65 38.10 -0.45
CA ASP A 853 -2.05 38.40 -0.14
C ASP A 853 -2.20 39.13 1.19
N ILE A 854 -1.38 38.78 2.20
CA ILE A 854 -1.31 39.50 3.48
C ILE A 854 -0.92 40.96 3.25
N PHE A 855 0.04 41.25 2.36
CA PHE A 855 0.54 42.61 2.13
C PHE A 855 -0.30 43.45 1.18
N LYS A 856 -1.09 42.84 0.30
CA LYS A 856 -1.84 43.51 -0.78
C LYS A 856 -2.67 44.72 -0.34
N ASN A 857 -3.22 44.70 0.87
CA ASN A 857 -4.13 45.73 1.38
C ASN A 857 -3.59 46.49 2.61
N LEU A 858 -2.32 46.31 2.97
CA LEU A 858 -1.72 46.96 4.14
C LEU A 858 -0.85 48.14 3.73
N ASP A 859 -0.87 49.20 4.55
CA ASP A 859 0.11 50.26 4.43
C ASP A 859 1.47 49.86 5.04
N GLN A 860 2.50 50.64 4.72
CA GLN A 860 3.88 50.38 5.16
C GLN A 860 4.04 50.34 6.69
N ASN A 861 3.26 51.12 7.44
CA ASN A 861 3.34 51.16 8.90
C ASN A 861 2.66 49.92 9.52
N GLN A 862 1.55 49.48 8.94
CA GLN A 862 0.87 48.25 9.32
C GLN A 862 1.75 47.03 9.08
N ILE A 863 2.40 46.95 7.90
CA ILE A 863 3.37 45.89 7.58
C ILE A 863 4.50 45.87 8.60
N LEU A 864 5.12 47.03 8.87
CA LEU A 864 6.19 47.13 9.86
C LEU A 864 5.74 46.66 11.25
N THR A 865 4.54 47.06 11.67
CA THR A 865 3.98 46.67 12.98
C THR A 865 3.76 45.16 13.06
N LEU A 866 3.28 44.53 11.99
CA LEU A 866 3.14 43.07 11.93
C LEU A 866 4.49 42.35 11.99
N ILE A 867 5.52 42.88 11.32
CA ILE A 867 6.87 42.29 11.33
C ILE A 867 7.55 42.45 12.70
N GLN A 868 7.37 43.61 13.36
CA GLN A 868 7.94 43.91 14.68
C GLN A 868 7.30 43.14 15.83
N ASN A 869 6.08 42.63 15.64
CA ASN A 869 5.41 41.84 16.65
C ASN A 869 6.20 40.57 16.98
N VAL A 870 6.40 40.33 18.27
CA VAL A 870 7.07 39.13 18.78
C VAL A 870 6.09 38.09 19.31
N ASP A 871 6.40 36.82 19.11
CA ASP A 871 5.69 35.69 19.71
C ASP A 871 5.99 35.53 21.22
N ASN A 872 5.41 34.52 21.87
CA ASN A 872 5.64 34.27 23.30
C ASN A 872 7.09 33.89 23.65
N ARG A 873 7.90 33.52 22.65
CA ARG A 873 9.33 33.24 22.78
C ARG A 873 10.20 34.45 22.42
N GLY A 874 9.60 35.59 22.04
CA GLY A 874 10.31 36.79 21.63
C GLY A 874 10.75 36.76 20.16
N ASN A 875 10.28 35.82 19.34
CA ASN A 875 10.64 35.76 17.93
C ASN A 875 9.78 36.76 17.15
N ASN A 876 10.43 37.67 16.42
CA ASN A 876 9.77 38.43 15.36
C ASN A 876 9.66 37.60 14.08
N VAL A 877 8.97 38.14 13.05
CA VAL A 877 8.74 37.42 11.78
C VAL A 877 10.07 37.08 11.07
N LEU A 878 11.09 37.94 11.12
CA LEU A 878 12.39 37.65 10.50
C LEU A 878 13.11 36.48 11.18
N ILE A 879 13.02 36.38 12.50
CA ILE A 879 13.60 35.26 13.27
C ILE A 879 12.90 33.94 12.89
N LEU A 880 11.57 33.97 12.71
CA LEU A 880 10.80 32.79 12.30
C LEU A 880 11.06 32.40 10.84
N ALA A 881 11.12 33.36 9.92
CA ALA A 881 11.42 33.12 8.51
C ALA A 881 12.85 32.58 8.33
N ALA A 882 13.84 33.15 9.03
CA ALA A 882 15.22 32.66 9.02
C ALA A 882 15.34 31.21 9.53
N ARG A 883 14.43 30.78 10.41
CA ARG A 883 14.38 29.41 10.93
C ARG A 883 13.65 28.45 10.00
N ASN A 884 12.52 28.85 9.40
CA ASN A 884 11.58 27.92 8.76
C ASN A 884 11.35 28.15 7.25
N LYS A 885 11.29 29.40 6.77
CA LYS A 885 10.92 29.71 5.37
C LYS A 885 11.75 30.86 4.81
N ARG A 886 12.77 30.51 4.02
CA ARG A 886 13.80 31.44 3.52
C ARG A 886 13.32 32.29 2.36
N ALA A 887 12.50 31.69 1.49
CA ALA A 887 11.95 32.33 0.30
C ALA A 887 11.07 33.54 0.64
N LEU A 888 10.60 33.63 1.88
CA LEU A 888 9.91 34.80 2.42
C LEU A 888 10.82 36.02 2.68
N LEU A 889 12.10 35.82 3.00
CA LEU A 889 12.99 36.91 3.43
C LEU A 889 13.17 38.03 2.38
N PRO A 890 13.35 37.75 1.08
CA PRO A 890 13.42 38.79 0.06
C PRO A 890 12.16 39.67 0.04
N GLU A 891 10.98 39.06 0.12
CA GLU A 891 9.72 39.80 0.11
C GLU A 891 9.60 40.67 1.36
N LEU A 892 9.94 40.16 2.55
CA LEU A 892 9.97 40.97 3.77
C LEU A 892 10.96 42.14 3.66
N PHE A 893 12.15 41.92 3.09
CA PHE A 893 13.16 42.97 2.94
C PHE A 893 12.78 44.04 1.93
N ASN A 894 12.07 43.68 0.86
CA ASN A 894 11.55 44.66 -0.10
C ASN A 894 10.50 45.61 0.52
N ARG A 895 9.91 45.20 1.66
CA ARG A 895 8.95 46.01 2.43
C ARG A 895 9.60 46.69 3.64
N LEU A 896 10.92 46.79 3.74
CA LEU A 896 11.59 47.44 4.88
C LEU A 896 12.60 48.46 4.37
N THR A 897 12.66 49.63 5.03
CA THR A 897 13.81 50.52 4.84
C THR A 897 15.06 49.86 5.44
N MET A 898 16.24 50.27 4.97
CA MET A 898 17.50 49.71 5.49
C MET A 898 17.66 49.89 7.01
N ALA A 899 17.21 51.02 7.55
CA ALA A 899 17.20 51.27 8.99
C ALA A 899 16.26 50.32 9.75
N GLN A 900 15.05 50.08 9.21
CA GLN A 900 14.09 49.14 9.79
C GLN A 900 14.59 47.70 9.71
N LYS A 901 15.15 47.28 8.56
CA LYS A 901 15.78 45.97 8.37
C LYS A 901 16.87 45.75 9.42
N PHE A 902 17.79 46.69 9.57
CA PHE A 902 18.88 46.59 10.54
C PHE A 902 18.37 46.50 11.98
N ALA A 903 17.44 47.37 12.37
CA ALA A 903 16.86 47.37 13.71
C ALA A 903 16.14 46.04 14.03
N LEU A 904 15.41 45.46 13.07
CA LEU A 904 14.74 44.17 13.23
C LEU A 904 15.72 43.00 13.28
N LEU A 905 16.79 43.03 12.50
CA LEU A 905 17.86 42.01 12.54
C LEU A 905 18.63 42.05 13.87
N GLN A 906 18.70 43.22 14.51
CA GLN A 906 19.33 43.37 15.82
C GLN A 906 18.48 42.80 16.97
N GLN A 907 17.17 42.62 16.78
CA GLN A 907 16.32 42.06 17.83
C GLN A 907 16.71 40.62 18.14
N GLN A 908 16.70 40.30 19.43
CA GLN A 908 16.95 38.97 19.96
C GLN A 908 15.71 38.44 20.64
N ASN A 909 15.44 37.14 20.49
CA ASN A 909 14.37 36.47 21.20
C ASN A 909 14.72 36.26 22.68
N LYS A 910 13.82 35.63 23.45
CA LYS A 910 14.04 35.38 24.90
C LYS A 910 15.25 34.49 25.20
N GLN A 911 15.78 33.78 24.21
CA GLN A 911 17.00 32.97 24.31
C GLN A 911 18.26 33.73 23.83
N GLY A 912 18.13 35.02 23.48
CA GLY A 912 19.21 35.83 22.94
C GLY A 912 19.49 35.57 21.45
N ASN A 913 18.68 34.76 20.77
CA ASN A 913 18.95 34.46 19.36
C ASN A 913 18.37 35.55 18.45
N SER A 914 19.21 36.10 17.57
CA SER A 914 18.78 36.95 16.45
C SER A 914 18.43 36.11 15.22
N ALA A 915 17.90 36.74 14.16
CA ALA A 915 17.57 36.07 12.91
C ALA A 915 18.81 35.41 12.27
N LEU A 916 19.97 36.06 12.39
CA LEU A 916 21.25 35.54 11.88
C LEU A 916 21.70 34.29 12.66
N ILE A 917 21.50 34.28 13.99
CA ILE A 917 21.80 33.10 14.82
C ILE A 917 20.86 31.93 14.48
N MET A 918 19.58 32.19 14.21
CA MET A 918 18.65 31.13 13.80
C MET A 918 19.00 30.56 12.43
N ALA A 919 19.32 31.40 11.45
CA ALA A 919 19.77 30.95 10.12
C ALA A 919 21.05 30.10 10.21
N ALA A 920 21.97 30.43 11.13
CA ALA A 920 23.19 29.66 11.36
C ALA A 920 22.97 28.35 12.12
N ARG A 921 21.85 28.19 12.86
CA ARG A 921 21.59 27.01 13.71
C ARG A 921 20.84 25.88 13.00
N TYR A 922 19.88 26.23 12.15
CA TYR A 922 18.93 25.25 11.63
C TYR A 922 19.21 24.93 10.16
N LYS A 923 19.51 23.64 9.90
CA LYS A 923 19.45 23.10 8.54
C LYS A 923 17.99 23.09 8.12
N LEU A 924 17.59 24.00 7.24
CA LEU A 924 16.32 23.81 6.56
C LEU A 924 16.42 22.65 5.59
N LEU A 925 15.38 21.82 5.66
CA LEU A 925 15.23 20.57 4.93
C LEU A 925 14.82 20.76 3.48
N ASP A 926 14.64 22.01 3.04
CA ASP A 926 14.35 22.30 1.64
C ASP A 926 15.46 21.68 0.77
N TYR A 927 15.04 20.67 0.00
CA TYR A 927 15.75 19.65 -0.78
C TYR A 927 16.95 20.11 -1.65
N CYS A 928 17.26 21.40 -1.69
CA CYS A 928 18.38 21.95 -2.42
C CYS A 928 19.49 22.38 -1.46
N ALA A 929 20.54 21.54 -1.32
CA ALA A 929 21.79 21.92 -0.64
C ALA A 929 22.38 23.25 -1.17
N SER A 930 22.04 23.65 -2.40
CA SER A 930 22.42 24.94 -3.01
C SER A 930 21.69 26.15 -2.42
N ALA A 931 20.46 26.00 -1.91
CA ALA A 931 19.69 27.11 -1.33
C ALA A 931 20.27 27.59 0.01
N PHE A 932 21.09 26.77 0.67
CA PHE A 932 21.66 27.11 1.96
C PHE A 932 22.64 28.27 1.93
N HIS A 933 23.38 28.37 0.84
CA HIS A 933 24.40 29.37 0.65
C HIS A 933 23.81 30.79 0.52
N ASN A 934 22.48 30.93 0.39
CA ASN A 934 21.85 32.20 0.04
C ASN A 934 21.26 33.00 1.22
N ILE A 935 20.88 32.40 2.36
CA ILE A 935 20.24 33.23 3.42
C ILE A 935 21.23 34.18 4.09
N VAL A 936 22.38 33.67 4.54
CA VAL A 936 23.33 34.50 5.30
C VAL A 936 23.74 35.72 4.48
N PRO A 937 24.12 35.57 3.20
CA PRO A 937 24.31 36.72 2.32
C PRO A 937 23.08 37.61 2.23
N LEU A 938 21.86 37.07 2.10
CA LEU A 938 20.62 37.85 2.01
C LEU A 938 20.34 38.70 3.27
N LEU A 939 20.51 38.12 4.47
CA LEU A 939 20.35 38.84 5.74
C LEU A 939 21.36 39.99 5.84
N LEU A 940 22.60 39.77 5.38
CA LEU A 940 23.69 40.74 5.43
C LEU A 940 23.73 41.69 4.21
N LEU A 941 22.91 41.43 3.19
CA LEU A 941 22.89 42.18 1.94
C LEU A 941 22.47 43.63 2.21
N ASN A 942 23.15 44.55 1.52
CA ASN A 942 22.98 46.01 1.59
C ASN A 942 23.32 46.64 2.96
N LEU A 943 23.71 45.88 3.97
CA LEU A 943 24.25 46.45 5.21
C LEU A 943 25.68 46.93 4.99
N ASP A 944 26.09 48.00 5.66
CA ASP A 944 27.49 48.41 5.66
C ASP A 944 28.37 47.47 6.51
N LYS A 945 29.70 47.60 6.38
CA LYS A 945 30.65 46.72 7.07
C LYS A 945 30.53 46.76 8.60
N TYR A 946 30.14 47.89 9.18
CA TYR A 946 30.00 48.05 10.63
C TYR A 946 28.71 47.42 11.12
N GLN A 947 27.61 47.62 10.39
CA GLN A 947 26.33 46.98 10.65
C GLN A 947 26.44 45.44 10.57
N ARG A 948 27.07 44.90 9.53
CA ARG A 948 27.31 43.46 9.40
C ARG A 948 28.07 42.90 10.59
N PHE A 949 29.15 43.58 10.97
CA PHE A 949 29.98 43.17 12.09
C PHE A 949 29.23 43.24 13.43
N ALA A 950 28.44 44.30 13.66
CA ALA A 950 27.61 44.43 14.84
C ALA A 950 26.59 43.28 14.97
N LEU A 951 25.96 42.85 13.87
CA LEU A 951 25.06 41.69 13.88
C LEU A 951 25.80 40.38 14.15
N LEU A 952 27.01 40.21 13.60
CA LEU A 952 27.84 39.03 13.79
C LEU A 952 28.42 38.90 15.21
N GLN A 953 28.53 40.02 15.93
CA GLN A 953 28.95 40.07 17.33
C GLN A 953 27.82 39.73 18.32
N GLN A 954 26.56 39.72 17.88
CA GLN A 954 25.45 39.41 18.77
C GLN A 954 25.58 38.00 19.33
N GLN A 955 25.36 37.86 20.64
CA GLN A 955 25.47 36.61 21.36
C GLN A 955 24.12 36.19 21.92
N ASP A 956 23.83 34.89 21.85
CA ASP A 956 22.71 34.29 22.58
C ASP A 956 22.95 34.28 24.10
N ASN A 957 21.97 33.81 24.88
CA ASN A 957 22.10 33.75 26.34
C ASN A 957 23.24 32.82 26.82
N GLN A 958 23.87 32.05 25.93
CA GLN A 958 25.04 31.21 26.21
C GLN A 958 26.34 31.86 25.73
N GLY A 959 26.33 33.14 25.32
CA GLY A 959 27.50 33.81 24.78
C GLY A 959 27.87 33.37 23.37
N ARG A 960 26.97 32.66 22.65
CA ARG A 960 27.27 32.12 21.31
C ARG A 960 26.79 33.08 20.24
N HIS A 961 27.68 33.45 19.33
CA HIS A 961 27.36 34.27 18.17
C HIS A 961 27.17 33.41 16.91
N ALA A 962 26.69 34.02 15.81
CA ALA A 962 26.32 33.28 14.59
C ALA A 962 27.47 32.45 13.99
N VAL A 963 28.70 32.97 14.00
CA VAL A 963 29.89 32.24 13.52
C VAL A 963 30.15 30.98 14.35
N LYS A 964 30.00 31.05 15.67
CA LYS A 964 30.17 29.87 16.54
C LYS A 964 29.09 28.81 16.27
N ILE A 965 27.84 29.25 16.17
CA ILE A 965 26.70 28.36 15.89
C ILE A 965 26.85 27.70 14.52
N ALA A 966 27.27 28.44 13.49
CA ALA A 966 27.60 27.87 12.19
C ALA A 966 28.73 26.84 12.30
N ALA A 967 29.81 27.12 13.03
CA ALA A 967 30.89 26.14 13.22
C ALA A 967 30.41 24.84 13.88
N GLU A 968 29.42 24.94 14.77
CA GLU A 968 28.83 23.82 15.51
C GLU A 968 27.90 22.98 14.63
N PHE A 969 27.01 23.60 13.86
CA PHE A 969 25.92 22.91 13.17
C PHE A 969 26.05 22.89 11.64
N HIS A 970 26.53 23.97 11.03
CA HIS A 970 26.56 24.21 9.58
C HIS A 970 27.88 24.89 9.15
N PRO A 971 29.01 24.18 9.18
CA PRO A 971 30.32 24.77 8.88
C PRO A 971 30.42 25.38 7.48
N GLU A 972 29.59 24.95 6.53
CA GLU A 972 29.42 25.55 5.21
C GLU A 972 29.03 27.04 5.27
N CYS A 973 28.26 27.45 6.29
CA CYS A 973 27.86 28.84 6.49
C CYS A 973 29.01 29.74 6.94
N LEU A 974 30.09 29.18 7.48
CA LEU A 974 31.22 29.97 7.97
C LEU A 974 31.86 30.80 6.88
N MET A 975 31.96 30.24 5.68
CA MET A 975 32.55 30.94 4.53
C MET A 975 31.72 32.19 4.19
N ALA A 976 30.40 32.06 4.13
CA ALA A 976 29.51 33.21 3.86
C ALA A 976 29.54 34.25 4.98
N LEU A 977 29.52 33.82 6.25
CA LEU A 977 29.55 34.73 7.41
C LEU A 977 30.86 35.52 7.49
N LEU A 978 31.99 34.87 7.17
CA LEU A 978 33.31 35.46 7.29
C LEU A 978 33.77 36.17 6.01
N ALA A 979 33.26 35.82 4.83
CA ALA A 979 33.66 36.43 3.55
C ALA A 979 33.50 37.96 3.55
N LEU A 980 32.54 38.49 4.31
CA LEU A 980 32.21 39.92 4.36
C LEU A 980 33.02 40.71 5.39
N LEU A 981 33.98 40.09 6.07
CA LEU A 981 34.76 40.68 7.15
C LEU A 981 36.24 40.87 6.78
N ASP A 982 36.84 41.93 7.34
CA ASP A 982 38.29 42.10 7.28
C ASP A 982 39.03 41.14 8.24
N PRO A 983 40.35 40.90 8.07
CA PRO A 983 41.08 39.97 8.91
C PRO A 983 41.03 40.27 10.42
N PRO A 984 41.11 41.53 10.91
CA PRO A 984 40.90 41.85 12.32
C PRO A 984 39.53 41.43 12.86
N GLN A 985 38.46 41.71 12.11
CA GLN A 985 37.09 41.33 12.49
C GLN A 985 36.92 39.81 12.52
N LYS A 986 37.44 39.10 11.52
CA LYS A 986 37.46 37.62 11.48
C LYS A 986 38.17 37.06 12.71
N MET A 987 39.36 37.59 13.00
CA MET A 987 40.17 37.15 14.14
C MET A 987 39.42 37.35 15.46
N MET A 988 38.78 38.51 15.63
CA MET A 988 38.02 38.81 16.84
C MET A 988 36.85 37.83 17.04
N LEU A 989 36.05 37.55 16.00
CA LEU A 989 34.93 36.59 16.11
C LEU A 989 35.41 35.15 16.28
N LEU A 990 36.52 34.74 15.65
CA LEU A 990 37.08 33.40 15.80
C LEU A 990 37.77 33.18 17.16
N SER A 991 38.18 34.26 17.83
CA SER A 991 38.76 34.24 19.18
C SER A 991 37.73 34.39 20.29
N GLN A 992 36.53 34.84 19.95
CA GLN A 992 35.46 35.10 20.90
C GLN A 992 34.99 33.78 21.53
N LYS A 993 34.95 33.78 22.86
CA LYS A 993 34.56 32.62 23.66
C LYS A 993 33.10 32.74 24.08
N ASP A 994 32.42 31.60 24.19
CA ASP A 994 31.08 31.52 24.77
C ASP A 994 31.13 31.48 26.30
N SER A 995 29.98 31.26 26.95
CA SER A 995 29.89 31.14 28.41
C SER A 995 30.63 29.92 28.99
N LYS A 996 30.97 28.93 28.15
CA LYS A 996 31.81 27.77 28.51
C LYS A 996 33.29 28.03 28.20
N GLY A 997 33.61 29.21 27.68
CA GLY A 997 34.95 29.59 27.26
C GLY A 997 35.45 28.92 25.97
N LEU A 998 34.55 28.32 25.18
CA LEU A 998 34.86 27.64 23.93
C LEU A 998 34.85 28.62 22.74
N THR A 999 35.86 28.53 21.87
CA THR A 999 35.89 29.24 20.58
C THR A 999 35.07 28.49 19.51
N PRO A 1000 34.73 29.12 18.36
CA PRO A 1000 34.11 28.44 17.22
C PRO A 1000 34.87 27.18 16.76
N LEU A 1001 36.20 27.27 16.74
CA LEU A 1001 37.13 26.21 16.39
C LEU A 1001 37.01 24.98 17.30
N MET A 1002 36.93 25.22 18.61
CA MET A 1002 36.75 24.15 19.60
C MET A 1002 35.37 23.50 19.47
N SER A 1003 34.31 24.31 19.30
CA SER A 1003 32.94 23.82 19.11
C SER A 1003 32.80 22.95 17.85
N HIS A 1004 33.49 23.30 16.77
CA HIS A 1004 33.52 22.48 15.56
C HIS A 1004 34.11 21.09 15.79
N CYS A 1005 35.23 20.98 16.54
CA CYS A 1005 35.83 19.69 16.88
C CYS A 1005 34.85 18.75 17.59
N ILE A 1006 34.01 19.31 18.47
CA ILE A 1006 33.08 18.54 19.29
C ILE A 1006 31.93 17.97 18.44
N LYS A 1007 31.47 18.70 17.43
CA LYS A 1007 30.21 18.40 16.72
C LYS A 1007 30.37 17.93 15.28
N GLN A 1008 31.46 18.25 14.59
CA GLN A 1008 31.63 18.06 13.15
C GLN A 1008 32.87 17.24 12.82
N GLN A 1009 32.95 16.02 13.35
CA GLN A 1009 34.18 15.19 13.33
C GLN A 1009 34.73 14.93 11.91
N ASN A 1010 33.86 14.94 10.89
CA ASN A 1010 34.22 14.58 9.52
C ASN A 1010 34.40 15.77 8.57
N ASN A 1011 34.05 17.00 8.97
CA ASN A 1011 33.92 18.11 8.02
C ASN A 1011 35.10 19.09 8.03
N THR A 1012 36.28 18.57 7.69
CA THR A 1012 37.56 19.27 7.89
C THR A 1012 37.85 20.40 6.90
N SER A 1013 37.27 20.36 5.70
CA SER A 1013 37.62 21.25 4.58
C SER A 1013 37.23 22.71 4.83
N TYR A 1014 36.04 22.97 5.38
CA TYR A 1014 35.54 24.33 5.60
C TYR A 1014 36.40 25.09 6.62
N MET A 1015 36.82 24.44 7.70
CA MET A 1015 37.65 25.09 8.72
C MET A 1015 39.04 25.44 8.20
N VAL A 1016 39.62 24.60 7.34
CA VAL A 1016 40.90 24.89 6.68
C VAL A 1016 40.75 26.13 5.77
N HIS A 1017 39.67 26.21 4.99
CA HIS A 1017 39.40 27.38 4.14
C HIS A 1017 39.16 28.66 4.94
N VAL A 1018 38.41 28.58 6.04
CA VAL A 1018 38.16 29.71 6.94
C VAL A 1018 39.48 30.28 7.48
N LEU A 1019 40.39 29.39 7.90
CA LEU A 1019 41.68 29.78 8.47
C LEU A 1019 42.71 30.22 7.42
N ALA A 1020 42.59 29.78 6.17
CA ALA A 1020 43.48 30.20 5.08
C ALA A 1020 43.48 31.74 4.87
N ASN A 1021 42.38 32.41 5.22
CA ASN A 1021 42.22 33.87 5.12
C ASN A 1021 42.86 34.66 6.26
N LEU A 1022 43.54 34.00 7.21
CA LEU A 1022 44.26 34.63 8.31
C LEU A 1022 45.77 34.51 8.11
N THR A 1023 46.55 35.43 8.68
CA THR A 1023 48.01 35.31 8.67
C THR A 1023 48.44 34.08 9.49
N PRO A 1024 49.59 33.45 9.18
CA PRO A 1024 50.10 32.32 9.97
C PRO A 1024 50.19 32.64 11.47
N ALA A 1025 50.56 33.88 11.84
CA ALA A 1025 50.61 34.33 13.22
C ALA A 1025 49.22 34.33 13.88
N GLN A 1026 48.22 34.93 13.23
CA GLN A 1026 46.84 34.96 13.73
C GLN A 1026 46.25 33.55 13.89
N ARG A 1027 46.46 32.68 12.90
CA ARG A 1027 46.02 31.29 12.98
C ARG A 1027 46.67 30.57 14.16
N TYR A 1028 47.98 30.75 14.37
CA TYR A 1028 48.68 30.12 15.49
C TYR A 1028 48.14 30.61 16.83
N THR A 1029 47.91 31.92 16.97
CA THR A 1029 47.28 32.50 18.18
C THR A 1029 45.90 31.91 18.43
N LEU A 1030 45.07 31.71 17.39
CA LEU A 1030 43.75 31.06 17.54
C LEU A 1030 43.87 29.65 18.10
N LEU A 1031 44.83 28.86 17.60
CA LEU A 1031 45.03 27.49 18.05
C LEU A 1031 45.50 27.43 19.52
N GLN A 1032 46.19 28.47 20.00
CA GLN A 1032 46.67 28.55 21.37
C GLN A 1032 45.61 28.94 22.40
N HIS A 1033 44.41 29.37 21.98
CA HIS A 1033 43.35 29.66 22.94
C HIS A 1033 43.02 28.42 23.78
N GLN A 1034 42.86 28.65 25.08
CA GLN A 1034 42.44 27.65 26.06
C GLN A 1034 41.09 28.04 26.65
N ASP A 1035 40.22 27.08 26.89
CA ASP A 1035 38.99 27.27 27.66
C ASP A 1035 39.31 27.44 29.17
N PRO A 1036 38.32 27.57 30.08
CA PRO A 1036 38.57 27.74 31.51
C PRO A 1036 39.24 26.52 32.16
N GLU A 1037 39.14 25.34 31.53
CA GLU A 1037 39.82 24.12 31.95
C GLU A 1037 41.26 24.06 31.44
N GLY A 1038 41.73 25.05 30.67
CA GLY A 1038 43.05 25.02 30.05
C GLY A 1038 43.10 24.17 28.76
N SER A 1039 41.98 23.65 28.28
CA SER A 1039 41.94 22.80 27.09
C SER A 1039 41.96 23.64 25.81
N ASN A 1040 42.87 23.31 24.89
CA ASN A 1040 43.00 23.97 23.59
C ASN A 1040 42.35 23.13 22.47
N ILE A 1041 42.33 23.66 21.23
CA ILE A 1041 41.76 22.94 20.08
C ILE A 1041 42.43 21.58 19.82
N ALA A 1042 43.73 21.43 20.08
CA ALA A 1042 44.42 20.16 19.85
C ALA A 1042 43.88 19.05 20.78
N LEU A 1043 43.66 19.38 22.05
CA LEU A 1043 43.02 18.48 23.01
C LEU A 1043 41.61 18.09 22.57
N TYR A 1044 40.78 19.07 22.17
CA TYR A 1044 39.43 18.80 21.67
C TYR A 1044 39.43 17.92 20.42
N ALA A 1045 40.30 18.20 19.44
CA ALA A 1045 40.34 17.44 18.20
C ALA A 1045 40.75 15.97 18.42
N ILE A 1046 41.60 15.69 19.41
CA ILE A 1046 42.00 14.32 19.76
C ILE A 1046 40.90 13.64 20.56
N LYS A 1047 40.33 14.33 21.57
CA LYS A 1047 39.26 13.79 22.43
C LYS A 1047 37.98 13.44 21.68
N TYR A 1048 37.66 14.18 20.62
CA TYR A 1048 36.43 14.01 19.84
C TYR A 1048 36.70 13.52 18.40
N ASN A 1049 37.81 12.80 18.17
CA ASN A 1049 38.15 12.16 16.89
C ASN A 1049 38.14 13.10 15.64
N ALA A 1050 38.39 14.39 15.82
CA ALA A 1050 38.60 15.36 14.74
C ALA A 1050 40.09 15.51 14.37
N ALA A 1051 40.88 14.43 14.49
CA ALA A 1051 42.33 14.44 14.30
C ALA A 1051 42.74 14.79 12.86
N SER A 1052 41.95 14.39 11.86
CA SER A 1052 42.15 14.75 10.45
C SER A 1052 42.13 16.27 10.22
N MET A 1053 41.20 16.96 10.89
CA MET A 1053 41.15 18.42 10.88
C MET A 1053 42.42 19.00 11.50
N LEU A 1054 42.79 18.55 12.70
CA LEU A 1054 43.97 19.04 13.40
C LEU A 1054 45.24 18.86 12.55
N ILE A 1055 45.41 17.70 11.91
CA ILE A 1055 46.53 17.44 10.99
C ILE A 1055 46.58 18.47 9.86
N SER A 1056 45.42 18.77 9.26
CA SER A 1056 45.31 19.72 8.16
C SER A 1056 45.62 21.15 8.62
N LEU A 1057 45.19 21.51 9.83
CA LEU A 1057 45.52 22.81 10.44
C LEU A 1057 47.00 22.93 10.81
N LEU A 1058 47.63 21.83 11.23
CA LEU A 1058 49.03 21.85 11.66
C LEU A 1058 50.04 21.85 10.51
N ALA A 1059 49.64 21.42 9.30
CA ALA A 1059 50.52 21.23 8.15
C ALA A 1059 51.28 22.50 7.71
N VAL A 1060 50.82 23.69 8.12
CA VAL A 1060 51.42 24.99 7.74
C VAL A 1060 52.41 25.55 8.77
N TYR A 1061 52.66 24.85 9.89
CA TYR A 1061 53.54 25.34 10.96
C TYR A 1061 54.85 24.57 11.07
N SER A 1062 55.85 25.24 11.63
CA SER A 1062 57.12 24.59 11.97
C SER A 1062 56.91 23.50 13.04
N SER A 1063 57.77 22.49 13.03
CA SER A 1063 57.76 21.42 14.04
C SER A 1063 57.86 21.95 15.47
N GLY A 1064 58.60 23.04 15.70
CA GLY A 1064 58.69 23.70 17.01
C GLY A 1064 57.37 24.30 17.49
N GLN A 1065 56.62 24.94 16.59
CA GLN A 1065 55.29 25.48 16.88
C GLN A 1065 54.27 24.37 17.15
N ILE A 1066 54.26 23.34 16.30
CA ILE A 1066 53.39 22.17 16.47
C ILE A 1066 53.67 21.51 17.83
N LYS A 1067 54.95 21.28 18.15
CA LYS A 1067 55.37 20.70 19.43
C LYS A 1067 54.88 21.53 20.60
N THR A 1068 55.04 22.85 20.54
CA THR A 1068 54.58 23.77 21.59
C THR A 1068 53.07 23.65 21.79
N LEU A 1069 52.29 23.69 20.71
CA LEU A 1069 50.83 23.57 20.76
C LEU A 1069 50.37 22.23 21.33
N LEU A 1070 50.94 21.12 20.87
CA LEU A 1070 50.60 19.77 21.33
C LEU A 1070 51.04 19.47 22.78
N SER A 1071 52.01 20.25 23.30
CA SER A 1071 52.51 20.11 24.68
C SER A 1071 51.80 21.00 25.70
N LEU A 1072 50.93 21.92 25.26
CA LEU A 1072 50.13 22.73 26.18
C LEU A 1072 49.25 21.81 27.04
N LYS A 1073 49.36 21.99 28.35
CA LYS A 1073 48.60 21.22 29.33
C LYS A 1073 47.34 21.97 29.73
N ASN A 1074 46.24 21.23 29.90
CA ASN A 1074 45.07 21.72 30.59
C ASN A 1074 45.30 21.74 32.11
N ASN A 1075 44.31 22.20 32.88
CA ASN A 1075 44.38 22.30 34.34
C ASN A 1075 44.48 20.93 35.02
N ALA A 1076 44.08 19.85 34.34
CA ALA A 1076 44.27 18.47 34.80
C ALA A 1076 45.68 17.92 34.48
N GLY A 1077 46.53 18.72 33.84
CA GLY A 1077 47.88 18.33 33.44
C GLY A 1077 47.93 17.49 32.15
N GLU A 1078 46.80 17.28 31.48
CA GLU A 1078 46.70 16.52 30.23
C GLU A 1078 47.13 17.39 29.05
N SER A 1079 47.88 16.80 28.12
CA SER A 1079 48.22 17.42 26.83
C SER A 1079 47.72 16.57 25.68
N ALA A 1080 47.56 17.18 24.50
CA ALA A 1080 47.23 16.46 23.27
C ALA A 1080 48.17 15.28 23.03
N LEU A 1081 49.46 15.45 23.33
CA LEU A 1081 50.46 14.39 23.24
C LEU A 1081 50.18 13.21 24.19
N MET A 1082 49.75 13.48 25.42
CA MET A 1082 49.39 12.43 26.39
C MET A 1082 48.14 11.66 25.94
N LEU A 1083 47.13 12.37 25.41
CA LEU A 1083 45.93 11.74 24.88
C LEU A 1083 46.24 10.85 23.66
N LEU A 1084 47.13 11.26 22.75
CA LEU A 1084 47.58 10.42 21.62
C LEU A 1084 48.28 9.12 22.04
N GLN A 1085 48.90 9.11 23.22
CA GLN A 1085 49.54 7.93 23.79
C GLN A 1085 48.53 7.02 24.50
N ASN A 1086 47.34 7.52 24.83
CA ASN A 1086 46.30 6.72 25.45
C ASN A 1086 45.64 5.80 24.40
N PRO A 1087 45.75 4.46 24.53
CA PRO A 1087 45.12 3.53 23.59
C PRO A 1087 43.59 3.56 23.66
N THR A 1088 42.98 4.08 24.73
CA THR A 1088 41.52 4.10 24.89
C THR A 1088 40.83 5.19 24.07
N ILE A 1089 41.58 6.11 23.45
CA ILE A 1089 41.01 7.19 22.63
C ILE A 1089 40.92 6.73 21.18
N GLU A 1090 39.71 6.70 20.65
CA GLU A 1090 39.40 6.33 19.27
C GLU A 1090 39.94 7.39 18.30
N ILE A 1091 41.09 7.10 17.71
CA ILE A 1091 41.72 7.87 16.63
C ILE A 1091 42.30 6.86 15.65
N THR A 1092 42.10 7.07 14.36
CA THR A 1092 42.69 6.19 13.35
C THR A 1092 44.21 6.13 13.52
N GLU A 1093 44.77 4.93 13.43
CA GLU A 1093 46.20 4.71 13.63
C GLU A 1093 47.04 5.55 12.64
N ALA A 1094 46.53 5.79 11.44
CA ALA A 1094 47.13 6.70 10.46
C ALA A 1094 47.23 8.15 10.99
N ASN A 1095 46.14 8.69 11.55
CA ASN A 1095 46.13 10.02 12.13
C ASN A 1095 47.02 10.10 13.38
N ARG A 1096 46.99 9.06 14.23
CA ARG A 1096 47.83 8.94 15.42
C ARG A 1096 49.32 8.99 15.05
N ARG A 1097 49.75 8.16 14.08
CA ARG A 1097 51.12 8.15 13.56
C ARG A 1097 51.54 9.48 12.96
N LYS A 1098 50.66 10.13 12.19
CA LYS A 1098 50.97 11.42 11.57
C LYS A 1098 51.16 12.53 12.61
N LEU A 1099 50.30 12.58 13.63
CA LEU A 1099 50.43 13.53 14.74
C LEU A 1099 51.68 13.28 15.60
N LEU A 1100 51.99 12.01 15.91
CA LEU A 1100 53.23 11.63 16.61
C LEU A 1100 54.48 11.90 15.77
N GLY A 1101 54.39 11.75 14.44
CA GLY A 1101 55.46 12.04 13.49
C GLY A 1101 55.93 13.50 13.55
N TYR A 1102 55.00 14.46 13.72
CA TYR A 1102 55.36 15.87 13.92
C TYR A 1102 56.22 16.10 15.18
N PHE A 1103 56.14 15.21 16.17
CA PHE A 1103 56.91 15.29 17.41
C PHE A 1103 58.29 14.63 17.29
N THR A 1104 58.40 13.51 16.56
CA THR A 1104 59.64 12.73 16.46
C THR A 1104 60.63 13.27 15.42
N LEU A 1105 60.15 13.91 14.35
CA LEU A 1105 60.97 14.46 13.27
C LEU A 1105 61.85 15.67 13.68
N GLY A 1106 61.78 16.12 14.93
CA GLY A 1106 62.72 17.10 15.50
C GLY A 1106 64.11 16.55 15.85
N LYS A 1107 64.33 15.23 15.72
CA LYS A 1107 65.66 14.61 15.78
C LYS A 1107 66.01 14.08 14.38
N ARG A 1108 66.94 14.78 13.70
CA ARG A 1108 67.46 14.42 12.36
C ARG A 1108 67.68 12.91 12.21
N PRO A 1109 67.40 12.36 11.03
CA PRO A 1109 68.52 12.03 10.14
C PRO A 1109 68.31 12.52 8.70
N TYR A 1110 69.42 12.72 8.00
CA TYR A 1110 69.58 13.13 6.60
C TYR A 1110 69.49 14.63 6.26
N GLU A 1111 70.59 15.33 6.52
CA GLU A 1111 71.21 16.10 5.43
C GLU A 1111 71.79 15.08 4.45
N SER A 1112 71.26 15.04 3.23
CA SER A 1112 71.82 14.26 2.13
C SER A 1112 73.02 15.00 1.58
N ASP A 1113 74.21 14.51 1.92
CA ASP A 1113 75.41 14.77 1.14
C ASP A 1113 75.33 13.92 -0.14
N ASP A 1114 75.42 14.59 -1.28
CA ASP A 1114 75.54 13.99 -2.60
C ASP A 1114 76.83 13.18 -2.69
N THR A 1115 76.78 11.86 -2.49
CA THR A 1115 77.68 10.94 -3.19
C THR A 1115 77.04 9.56 -3.32
N VAL A 1116 76.75 9.21 -4.57
CA VAL A 1116 76.44 7.84 -5.01
C VAL A 1116 77.68 6.97 -4.83
N PRO A 1117 77.55 5.77 -4.24
CA PRO A 1117 78.20 4.64 -4.88
C PRO A 1117 77.32 3.40 -5.05
N LYS A 1118 77.39 2.92 -6.29
CA LYS A 1118 77.04 1.63 -6.90
C LYS A 1118 76.88 0.45 -5.92
N ARG A 1119 75.70 -0.20 -6.00
CA ARG A 1119 75.46 -1.60 -5.58
C ARG A 1119 76.27 -2.58 -6.44
N PRO A 1120 76.78 -3.68 -5.86
CA PRO A 1120 76.90 -4.95 -6.55
C PRO A 1120 75.79 -5.94 -6.14
N LYS A 1121 75.56 -6.88 -7.06
CA LYS A 1121 74.51 -7.91 -7.10
C LYS A 1121 74.85 -9.14 -6.25
N ASN A 1122 73.78 -9.84 -5.85
CA ASN A 1122 73.64 -11.29 -5.62
C ASN A 1122 74.48 -11.98 -4.53
N THR A 1123 73.83 -12.78 -3.66
CA THR A 1123 73.67 -14.25 -3.81
C THR A 1123 72.99 -14.86 -2.57
N SER A 1124 71.94 -15.69 -2.79
CA SER A 1124 71.59 -17.01 -2.18
C SER A 1124 71.82 -17.27 -0.66
N ALA A 1125 71.06 -18.08 0.11
CA ALA A 1125 70.13 -19.19 -0.13
C ALA A 1125 69.67 -19.77 1.24
N ARG A 1126 68.45 -20.39 1.29
CA ARG A 1126 68.05 -21.65 2.00
C ARG A 1126 68.17 -21.74 3.55
N PHE A 1127 67.43 -22.52 4.38
CA PHE A 1127 66.22 -23.37 4.37
C PHE A 1127 65.99 -23.90 5.84
N PHE A 1128 64.79 -24.46 6.11
CA PHE A 1128 64.39 -25.49 7.14
C PHE A 1128 64.12 -25.15 8.64
N GLN A 1129 62.82 -25.14 8.98
CA GLN A 1129 62.04 -26.08 9.85
C GLN A 1129 62.28 -26.29 11.37
N PRO A 1130 61.26 -26.83 12.11
CA PRO A 1130 61.01 -26.63 13.55
C PRO A 1130 61.03 -27.93 14.41
N ALA A 1131 60.90 -27.80 15.75
CA ALA A 1131 60.34 -28.76 16.74
C ALA A 1131 60.54 -28.17 18.16
N SER A 1132 59.52 -27.85 18.96
CA SER A 1132 58.63 -28.67 19.81
C SER A 1132 59.22 -29.20 21.14
N ALA A 1133 58.55 -28.79 22.24
CA ALA A 1133 58.26 -29.50 23.50
C ALA A 1133 59.35 -29.71 24.57
N ARG A 1134 59.11 -29.17 25.79
CA ARG A 1134 58.69 -29.94 26.99
C ARG A 1134 58.55 -29.04 28.24
N SER A 1135 57.46 -29.31 28.99
CA SER A 1135 57.13 -28.91 30.38
C SER A 1135 58.02 -29.68 31.41
N PRO A 1136 57.82 -29.68 32.75
CA PRO A 1136 56.89 -28.92 33.63
C PRO A 1136 57.49 -28.45 35.00
N ALA A 1137 56.64 -27.77 35.80
CA ALA A 1137 56.28 -28.12 37.19
C ALA A 1137 56.53 -27.09 38.33
N ASN A 1138 55.49 -26.99 39.16
CA ASN A 1138 55.41 -26.64 40.60
C ASN A 1138 55.52 -25.16 41.00
N SER A 1139 54.81 -24.64 42.00
CA SER A 1139 53.60 -24.97 42.78
C SER A 1139 53.48 -23.90 43.87
N SER A 1140 52.25 -23.64 44.33
CA SER A 1140 51.87 -23.40 45.75
C SER A 1140 51.29 -22.03 46.16
N LEU A 1141 50.04 -22.12 46.63
CA LEU A 1141 49.45 -21.58 47.86
C LEU A 1141 48.85 -20.14 47.89
N SER A 1142 47.55 -20.17 48.15
CA SER A 1142 46.48 -19.19 48.40
C SER A 1142 46.56 -18.49 49.80
N PRO A 1143 45.52 -17.81 50.34
CA PRO A 1143 44.66 -16.68 49.90
C PRO A 1143 44.51 -15.63 51.08
N PRO A 1144 43.33 -15.01 51.36
CA PRO A 1144 42.57 -13.96 50.66
C PRO A 1144 42.42 -12.67 51.51
N ASP A 1145 41.89 -11.59 50.93
CA ASP A 1145 41.13 -10.59 51.70
C ASP A 1145 40.02 -9.93 50.86
N ALA A 1146 39.00 -9.48 51.58
CA ALA A 1146 37.60 -9.42 51.16
C ALA A 1146 37.10 -8.08 50.59
N CYS A 1147 35.94 -8.17 49.92
CA CYS A 1147 34.81 -7.23 49.84
C CYS A 1147 35.06 -5.73 49.55
N ASN A 1148 34.53 -5.22 48.42
CA ASN A 1148 33.23 -4.55 48.38
C ASN A 1148 32.86 -4.00 46.99
N SER A 1149 31.54 -3.95 46.78
CA SER A 1149 30.75 -3.39 45.68
C SER A 1149 31.20 -2.05 45.08
N TYR A 1150 31.13 -1.95 43.74
CA TYR A 1150 30.22 -1.06 43.00
C TYR A 1150 30.07 -1.53 41.55
#